data_AF-A0A525DDL3-F1
#
_entry.id   AF-A0A525DDL3-F1
#
_cell.length_a   1.000
_cell.length_b   1.000
_cell.length_c   1.000
_cell.angle_alpha   90.00
_cell.angle_beta   90.00
_cell.angle_gamma   90.00
#
_symmetry.space_group_name_H-M   'P 1'
#
loop_
_entity.id
_entity.type
_entity.pdbx_description
1 polymer ?
#
loop_
_entity_poly.entity_id
_entity_poly.type
_entity_poly.pdbx_seq_one_letter_code
_entity_poly.pdbx_strand_id
1 'polypeptide(L)'
;TVLEQDPGHVLALTSMAKLLFASNRTVEARSLIDRAAGLAPDHPDVLTLKGFLALAMQDYPQVEPAFRQAIKSNPQVAEAFMGLAIYHMRQGKTDIAFKEIAGAVLLEPRRSVFASYWAKMLYQVRRFDRALELLDLAQDLDPNDPTPHLYRAIIFRDLNRSGEAVAQLNRAIELNDNRAVYRSRFLLDQDQAVKNVNLSIIHNQLGLSKWAESQALESIKTDYRNASGHTYLGGALLNMEDRLVAGAGEQLLGLLLAPANLNTMNTFEEYTSFFEQPDLSVNFIGTAGNMDTWESSIFLLGAVPEHNFAYKLIGSSSSTERWRETNGRRIEAIIGSFKWDLSPRDSLLLTLSDFESHHRDRLTRRYEYDASPLTGNGTWNHSKSIQAGYHRKLSPRTDLILLGRYLHYSPDLISTSYFRNEDLGMIVVVNGQESSTKDDYTFQAHALHTAQDHEIIAGGLFQRFRQDTDLGEVWDHYFEFEDTYIWLYSDYITINGQKTDRFASVYLQDIWEASPLVTVEAGLYLDMIRTQSIYTTAELEDEMINPRFGVIFRPSDTDRFRLAAFRYVVPNTMERIDPIDVAGVPVYRSAVVGSVTKEADLVWEHEWKKAFSSIGVFCFESDIESLDRQGFVLKDRARVKGAEQELNILALDWAGIAAGYRFMDIENDTAPQKDRKEHQAFVSITCNHPTGLFGSLCQTFRYLDMDIHTIYDDEKIWVTDASVGYRFPDKRGRITLAVNNIFNRHFNWITDDVIYTGRIPEREILLTLSLVF
;
A
#
# COMPACT_ATOMS: atom_id res chain seq x y z
N THR A 1 -28.68 -28.57 -24.46
CA THR A 1 -27.99 -27.45 -25.16
C THR A 1 -27.43 -27.92 -26.50
N VAL A 2 -27.10 -27.03 -27.44
CA VAL A 2 -26.61 -27.41 -28.80
C VAL A 2 -25.42 -28.39 -28.74
N LEU A 3 -24.50 -28.20 -27.78
CA LEU A 3 -23.33 -29.07 -27.58
C LEU A 3 -23.66 -30.45 -26.97
N GLU A 4 -24.82 -30.63 -26.32
CA GLU A 4 -25.29 -31.95 -25.87
C GLU A 4 -25.86 -32.76 -27.04
N GLN A 5 -26.42 -32.09 -28.04
CA GLN A 5 -27.00 -32.72 -29.23
C GLN A 5 -25.96 -32.95 -30.33
N ASP A 6 -25.01 -32.01 -30.47
CA ASP A 6 -23.87 -32.11 -31.37
C ASP A 6 -22.58 -31.60 -30.68
N PRO A 7 -21.82 -32.50 -30.04
CA PRO A 7 -20.55 -32.16 -29.39
C PRO A 7 -19.46 -31.66 -30.34
N GLY A 8 -19.66 -31.79 -31.65
CA GLY A 8 -18.75 -31.35 -32.71
C GLY A 8 -19.14 -30.03 -33.38
N HIS A 9 -20.21 -29.37 -32.92
CA HIS A 9 -20.68 -28.14 -33.56
C HIS A 9 -19.68 -26.97 -33.37
N VAL A 10 -18.86 -26.71 -34.39
CA VAL A 10 -17.73 -25.75 -34.35
C VAL A 10 -18.14 -24.34 -33.85
N LEU A 11 -19.24 -23.79 -34.37
CA LEU A 11 -19.70 -22.45 -33.96
C LEU A 11 -20.14 -22.40 -32.47
N ALA A 12 -20.74 -23.47 -31.96
CA ALA A 12 -21.17 -23.55 -30.58
C ALA A 12 -19.96 -23.71 -29.64
N LEU A 13 -18.98 -24.52 -30.02
CA LEU A 13 -17.69 -24.63 -29.32
C LEU A 13 -16.96 -23.28 -29.27
N THR A 14 -16.90 -22.57 -30.41
CA THR A 14 -16.24 -21.25 -30.52
C THR A 14 -16.96 -20.19 -29.68
N SER A 15 -18.29 -20.15 -29.73
CA SER A 15 -19.09 -19.22 -28.94
C SER A 15 -18.95 -19.48 -27.44
N MET A 16 -18.97 -20.74 -27.02
CA MET A 16 -18.73 -21.12 -25.63
C MET A 16 -17.31 -20.77 -25.18
N ALA A 17 -16.31 -21.04 -26.01
CA ALA A 17 -14.92 -20.63 -25.73
C ALA A 17 -14.81 -19.11 -25.55
N LYS A 18 -15.52 -18.32 -26.37
CA LYS A 18 -15.55 -16.86 -26.25
C LYS A 18 -16.19 -16.40 -24.94
N LEU A 19 -17.28 -17.05 -24.51
CA LEU A 19 -17.94 -16.76 -23.23
C LEU A 19 -17.06 -17.17 -22.03
N LEU A 20 -16.40 -18.31 -22.11
CA LEU A 20 -15.44 -18.76 -21.09
C LEU A 20 -14.24 -17.81 -21.01
N PHE A 21 -13.72 -17.38 -22.15
CA PHE A 21 -12.61 -16.42 -22.20
C PHE A 21 -13.02 -15.08 -21.60
N ALA A 22 -14.21 -14.57 -21.94
CA ALA A 22 -14.78 -13.40 -21.27
C ALA A 22 -14.91 -13.65 -19.77
N SER A 23 -15.34 -14.84 -19.32
CA SER A 23 -15.47 -15.14 -17.88
C SER A 23 -14.14 -15.47 -17.17
N ASN A 24 -12.99 -15.04 -17.70
CA ASN A 24 -11.64 -15.32 -17.20
C ASN A 24 -11.30 -16.83 -17.03
N ARG A 25 -12.04 -17.71 -17.72
CA ARG A 25 -11.82 -19.18 -17.75
C ARG A 25 -10.95 -19.55 -18.95
N THR A 26 -9.81 -18.88 -19.09
CA THR A 26 -8.94 -18.92 -20.27
C THR A 26 -8.44 -20.33 -20.62
N VAL A 27 -8.10 -21.15 -19.61
CA VAL A 27 -7.63 -22.54 -19.85
C VAL A 27 -8.74 -23.42 -20.40
N GLU A 28 -9.97 -23.26 -19.92
CA GLU A 28 -11.12 -24.02 -20.41
C GLU A 28 -11.54 -23.54 -21.80
N ALA A 29 -11.51 -22.23 -22.03
CA ALA A 29 -11.68 -21.64 -23.35
C ALA A 29 -10.66 -22.18 -24.36
N ARG A 30 -9.39 -22.34 -23.95
CA ARG A 30 -8.34 -22.98 -24.77
C ARG A 30 -8.70 -24.42 -25.13
N SER A 31 -9.12 -25.22 -24.16
CA SER A 31 -9.51 -26.61 -24.43
C SER A 31 -10.65 -26.72 -25.46
N LEU A 32 -11.66 -25.84 -25.37
CA LEU A 32 -12.74 -25.81 -26.35
C LEU A 32 -12.27 -25.32 -27.73
N ILE A 33 -11.39 -24.30 -27.79
CA ILE A 33 -10.90 -23.79 -29.06
C ILE A 33 -9.98 -24.78 -29.77
N ASP A 34 -9.17 -25.52 -29.02
CA ASP A 34 -8.30 -26.56 -29.59
C ASP A 34 -9.13 -27.71 -30.18
N ARG A 35 -10.26 -28.07 -29.54
CA ARG A 35 -11.25 -29.00 -30.11
C ARG A 35 -11.89 -28.45 -31.38
N ALA A 36 -12.32 -27.20 -31.37
CA ALA A 36 -12.90 -26.56 -32.56
C ALA A 36 -11.88 -26.50 -33.72
N ALA A 37 -10.62 -26.22 -33.43
CA ALA A 37 -9.53 -26.20 -34.41
C ALA A 37 -9.23 -27.60 -34.97
N GLY A 38 -9.38 -28.67 -34.17
CA GLY A 38 -9.29 -30.04 -34.67
C GLY A 38 -10.39 -30.42 -35.67
N LEU A 39 -11.57 -29.82 -35.53
CA LEU A 39 -12.74 -30.07 -36.40
C LEU A 39 -12.76 -29.17 -37.64
N ALA A 40 -12.30 -27.92 -37.50
CA ALA A 40 -12.24 -26.94 -38.58
C ALA A 40 -10.94 -26.12 -38.48
N PRO A 41 -9.80 -26.69 -38.94
CA PRO A 41 -8.47 -26.12 -38.73
C PRO A 41 -8.24 -24.79 -39.45
N ASP A 42 -8.99 -24.52 -40.52
CA ASP A 42 -8.89 -23.27 -41.28
C ASP A 42 -10.06 -22.31 -41.01
N HIS A 43 -10.93 -22.57 -40.01
CA HIS A 43 -12.04 -21.66 -39.72
C HIS A 43 -11.51 -20.35 -39.11
N PRO A 44 -11.79 -19.18 -39.72
CA PRO A 44 -11.12 -17.94 -39.35
C PRO A 44 -11.46 -17.47 -37.93
N ASP A 45 -12.71 -17.62 -37.47
CA ASP A 45 -13.10 -17.28 -36.09
C ASP A 45 -12.42 -18.15 -35.03
N VAL A 46 -12.22 -19.44 -35.33
CA VAL A 46 -11.54 -20.39 -34.45
C VAL A 46 -10.08 -19.99 -34.32
N LEU A 47 -9.41 -19.72 -35.45
CA LEU A 47 -8.01 -19.29 -35.50
C LEU A 47 -7.81 -17.93 -34.81
N THR A 48 -8.74 -16.99 -35.01
CA THR A 48 -8.71 -15.67 -34.37
C THR A 48 -8.83 -15.78 -32.86
N LEU A 49 -9.82 -16.54 -32.35
CA LEU A 49 -9.98 -16.74 -30.91
C LEU A 49 -8.81 -17.53 -30.31
N LYS A 50 -8.24 -18.50 -31.05
CA LYS A 50 -7.01 -19.19 -30.66
C LYS A 50 -5.83 -18.21 -30.49
N GLY A 51 -5.67 -17.25 -31.41
CA GLY A 51 -4.66 -16.20 -31.31
C GLY A 51 -4.83 -15.30 -30.08
N PHE A 52 -6.08 -14.88 -29.78
CA PHE A 52 -6.35 -14.08 -28.57
C PHE A 52 -6.13 -14.86 -27.28
N LEU A 53 -6.51 -16.14 -27.25
CA LEU A 53 -6.23 -17.02 -26.11
C LEU A 53 -4.71 -17.17 -25.92
N ALA A 54 -3.96 -17.40 -26.99
CA ALA A 54 -2.50 -17.44 -26.94
C ALA A 54 -1.90 -16.13 -26.40
N LEU A 55 -2.42 -14.96 -26.79
CA LEU A 55 -2.02 -13.66 -26.21
C LEU A 55 -2.32 -13.54 -24.72
N ALA A 56 -3.48 -14.01 -24.27
CA ALA A 56 -3.89 -13.96 -22.87
C ALA A 56 -3.11 -14.92 -21.98
N MET A 57 -2.66 -16.06 -22.53
CA MET A 57 -1.82 -17.03 -21.85
C MET A 57 -0.31 -16.79 -22.05
N GLN A 58 0.06 -15.69 -22.72
CA GLN A 58 1.45 -15.35 -23.07
C GLN A 58 2.18 -16.47 -23.85
N ASP A 59 1.45 -17.27 -24.63
CA ASP A 59 1.98 -18.31 -25.53
C ASP A 59 2.44 -17.67 -26.86
N TYR A 60 3.41 -16.77 -26.76
CA TYR A 60 3.89 -15.94 -27.87
C TYR A 60 4.25 -16.70 -29.16
N PRO A 61 4.86 -17.91 -29.11
CA PRO A 61 5.18 -18.67 -30.33
C PRO A 61 3.95 -19.03 -31.18
N GLN A 62 2.76 -19.12 -30.58
CA GLN A 62 1.52 -19.50 -31.27
C GLN A 62 0.67 -18.31 -31.72
N VAL A 63 0.96 -17.10 -31.23
CA VAL A 63 0.13 -15.90 -31.48
C VAL A 63 0.11 -15.49 -32.95
N GLU A 64 1.27 -15.15 -33.51
CA GLU A 64 1.37 -14.67 -34.89
C GLU A 64 0.93 -15.72 -35.91
N PRO A 65 1.32 -17.01 -35.81
CA PRO A 65 0.84 -18.05 -36.71
C PRO A 65 -0.69 -18.16 -36.75
N ALA A 66 -1.35 -18.13 -35.59
CA ALA A 66 -2.81 -18.25 -35.51
C ALA A 66 -3.53 -17.10 -36.23
N PHE A 67 -3.13 -15.86 -35.97
CA PHE A 67 -3.74 -14.70 -36.63
C PHE A 67 -3.42 -14.62 -38.12
N ARG A 68 -2.17 -14.92 -38.53
CA ARG A 68 -1.82 -14.94 -39.97
C ARG A 68 -2.58 -16.03 -40.73
N GLN A 69 -2.81 -17.20 -40.12
CA GLN A 69 -3.64 -18.24 -40.73
C GLN A 69 -5.10 -17.81 -40.82
N ALA A 70 -5.64 -17.12 -39.79
CA ALA A 70 -7.00 -16.56 -39.83
C ALA A 70 -7.17 -15.58 -41.00
N ILE A 71 -6.22 -14.65 -41.17
CA ILE A 71 -6.22 -13.66 -42.26
C ILE A 71 -6.07 -14.35 -43.63
N LYS A 72 -5.23 -15.39 -43.73
CA LYS A 72 -5.08 -16.16 -44.97
C LYS A 72 -6.37 -16.90 -45.35
N SER A 73 -7.08 -17.44 -44.36
CA SER A 73 -8.36 -18.12 -44.56
C SER A 73 -9.48 -17.13 -44.96
N ASN A 74 -9.55 -15.99 -44.26
CA ASN A 74 -10.47 -14.91 -44.59
C ASN A 74 -9.81 -13.53 -44.34
N PRO A 75 -9.44 -12.81 -45.41
CA PRO A 75 -8.83 -11.48 -45.31
C PRO A 75 -9.73 -10.38 -44.74
N GLN A 76 -11.02 -10.64 -44.53
CA GLN A 76 -11.97 -9.66 -43.98
C GLN A 76 -12.13 -9.71 -42.46
N VAL A 77 -11.42 -10.60 -41.75
CA VAL A 77 -11.52 -10.71 -40.29
C VAL A 77 -10.68 -9.64 -39.60
N ALA A 78 -11.29 -8.49 -39.36
CA ALA A 78 -10.66 -7.32 -38.77
C ALA A 78 -10.06 -7.59 -37.37
N GLU A 79 -10.69 -8.46 -36.56
CA GLU A 79 -10.19 -8.82 -35.23
C GLU A 79 -8.81 -9.50 -35.28
N ALA A 80 -8.50 -10.26 -36.34
CA ALA A 80 -7.20 -10.91 -36.49
C ALA A 80 -6.08 -9.89 -36.73
N PHE A 81 -6.35 -8.83 -37.49
CA PHE A 81 -5.45 -7.69 -37.68
C PHE A 81 -5.23 -6.94 -36.36
N MET A 82 -6.29 -6.66 -35.59
CA MET A 82 -6.16 -6.07 -34.26
C MET A 82 -5.32 -6.96 -33.32
N GLY A 83 -5.52 -8.29 -33.37
CA GLY A 83 -4.74 -9.26 -32.62
C GLY A 83 -3.25 -9.20 -32.94
N LEU A 84 -2.88 -9.16 -34.23
CA LEU A 84 -1.49 -8.95 -34.66
C LEU A 84 -0.94 -7.60 -34.22
N ALA A 85 -1.75 -6.55 -34.29
CA ALA A 85 -1.34 -5.22 -33.85
C ALA A 85 -1.00 -5.21 -32.35
N ILE A 86 -1.85 -5.80 -31.50
CA ILE A 86 -1.59 -5.93 -30.06
C ILE A 86 -0.33 -6.75 -29.81
N TYR A 87 -0.16 -7.87 -30.53
CA TYR A 87 1.03 -8.71 -30.41
C TYR A 87 2.31 -7.95 -30.76
N HIS A 88 2.36 -7.33 -31.94
CA HIS A 88 3.52 -6.56 -32.38
C HIS A 88 3.78 -5.35 -31.48
N MET A 89 2.73 -4.74 -30.91
CA MET A 89 2.89 -3.67 -29.93
C MET A 89 3.59 -4.19 -28.68
N ARG A 90 3.18 -5.33 -28.10
CA ARG A 90 3.86 -5.95 -26.94
C ARG A 90 5.32 -6.33 -27.23
N GLN A 91 5.64 -6.60 -28.49
CA GLN A 91 7.00 -6.92 -28.95
C GLN A 91 7.85 -5.66 -29.24
N GLY A 92 7.33 -4.46 -28.98
CA GLY A 92 8.01 -3.19 -29.30
C GLY A 92 8.09 -2.88 -30.80
N LYS A 93 7.44 -3.67 -31.67
CA LYS A 93 7.42 -3.52 -33.12
C LYS A 93 6.33 -2.54 -33.55
N THR A 94 6.43 -1.30 -33.07
CA THR A 94 5.44 -0.23 -33.21
C THR A 94 4.99 0.02 -34.65
N ASP A 95 5.93 0.13 -35.60
CA ASP A 95 5.58 0.43 -37.00
C ASP A 95 4.74 -0.68 -37.65
N ILE A 96 5.00 -1.93 -37.29
CA ILE A 96 4.22 -3.07 -37.76
C ILE A 96 2.85 -3.04 -37.08
N ALA A 97 2.81 -2.83 -35.76
CA ALA A 97 1.57 -2.73 -35.00
C ALA A 97 0.61 -1.67 -35.59
N PHE A 98 1.14 -0.49 -35.95
CA PHE A 98 0.33 0.56 -36.57
C PHE A 98 -0.20 0.21 -37.96
N LYS A 99 0.54 -0.56 -38.76
CA LYS A 99 0.03 -1.06 -40.05
C LYS A 99 -1.11 -2.05 -39.84
N GLU A 100 -0.97 -2.97 -38.88
CA GLU A 100 -1.98 -4.00 -38.60
C GLU A 100 -3.26 -3.38 -38.02
N ILE A 101 -3.18 -2.45 -37.05
CA ILE A 101 -4.38 -1.81 -36.49
C ILE A 101 -5.10 -0.92 -37.52
N ALA A 102 -4.35 -0.27 -38.41
CA ALA A 102 -4.94 0.47 -39.52
C ALA A 102 -5.70 -0.48 -40.46
N GLY A 103 -5.19 -1.70 -40.68
CA GLY A 103 -5.91 -2.75 -41.41
C GLY A 103 -7.25 -3.10 -40.78
N ALA A 104 -7.30 -3.31 -39.46
CA ALA A 104 -8.55 -3.59 -38.74
C ALA A 104 -9.57 -2.43 -38.87
N VAL A 105 -9.12 -1.19 -38.71
CA VAL A 105 -9.97 0.01 -38.80
C VAL A 105 -10.46 0.26 -40.24
N LEU A 106 -9.65 -0.04 -41.26
CA LEU A 106 -10.06 0.08 -42.66
C LEU A 106 -11.12 -0.95 -43.04
N LEU A 107 -11.05 -2.16 -42.49
CA LEU A 107 -12.03 -3.22 -42.74
C LEU A 107 -13.38 -2.93 -42.06
N GLU A 108 -13.36 -2.44 -40.82
CA GLU A 108 -14.58 -2.12 -40.05
C GLU A 108 -14.48 -0.72 -39.39
N PRO A 109 -14.64 0.37 -40.16
CA PRO A 109 -14.40 1.73 -39.67
C PRO A 109 -15.43 2.23 -38.66
N ARG A 110 -16.54 1.50 -38.46
CA ARG A 110 -17.63 1.87 -37.53
C ARG A 110 -17.57 1.13 -36.19
N ARG A 111 -16.49 0.41 -35.89
CA ARG A 111 -16.32 -0.27 -34.60
C ARG A 111 -15.52 0.58 -33.61
N SER A 112 -16.20 1.06 -32.56
CA SER A 112 -15.59 1.80 -31.43
C SER A 112 -14.34 1.11 -30.87
N VAL A 113 -14.39 -0.21 -30.70
CA VAL A 113 -13.30 -0.99 -30.10
C VAL A 113 -11.99 -0.83 -30.89
N PHE A 114 -12.02 -0.83 -32.23
CA PHE A 114 -10.80 -0.68 -33.03
C PHE A 114 -10.20 0.72 -32.92
N ALA A 115 -11.04 1.77 -32.90
CA ALA A 115 -10.60 3.13 -32.64
C ALA A 115 -9.98 3.28 -31.24
N SER A 116 -10.61 2.67 -30.22
CA SER A 116 -10.13 2.67 -28.83
C SER A 116 -8.77 1.98 -28.68
N TYR A 117 -8.58 0.81 -29.31
CA TYR A 117 -7.30 0.08 -29.26
C TYR A 117 -6.21 0.78 -30.07
N TRP A 118 -6.55 1.47 -31.16
CA TRP A 118 -5.58 2.31 -31.85
C TRP A 118 -5.16 3.51 -30.99
N ALA A 119 -6.10 4.20 -30.35
CA ALA A 119 -5.80 5.25 -29.39
C ALA A 119 -4.90 4.76 -28.24
N LYS A 120 -5.19 3.55 -27.71
CA LYS A 120 -4.35 2.87 -26.72
C LYS A 120 -2.90 2.73 -27.19
N MET A 121 -2.68 2.33 -28.45
CA MET A 121 -1.33 2.22 -29.04
C MET A 121 -0.68 3.59 -29.24
N LEU A 122 -1.44 4.62 -29.63
CA LEU A 122 -0.93 5.98 -29.76
C LEU A 122 -0.50 6.57 -28.41
N TYR A 123 -1.25 6.30 -27.34
CA TYR A 123 -0.88 6.65 -25.97
C TYR A 123 0.47 6.01 -25.57
N GLN A 124 0.68 4.73 -25.88
CA GLN A 124 1.92 4.02 -25.54
C GLN A 124 3.17 4.70 -26.15
N VAL A 125 3.02 5.31 -27.33
CA VAL A 125 4.09 6.07 -27.99
C VAL A 125 3.99 7.59 -27.75
N ARG A 126 3.25 7.98 -26.70
CA ARG A 126 3.08 9.35 -26.22
C ARG A 126 2.49 10.33 -27.24
N ARG A 127 1.70 9.83 -28.20
CA ARG A 127 0.92 10.65 -29.15
C ARG A 127 -0.46 10.96 -28.59
N PHE A 128 -0.50 11.68 -27.46
CA PHE A 128 -1.72 11.90 -26.68
C PHE A 128 -2.82 12.62 -27.45
N ASP A 129 -2.49 13.67 -28.21
CA ASP A 129 -3.48 14.43 -28.97
C ASP A 129 -4.23 13.55 -29.98
N ARG A 130 -3.47 12.74 -30.74
CA ARG A 130 -4.04 11.79 -31.71
C ARG A 130 -4.80 10.65 -31.05
N ALA A 131 -4.34 10.21 -29.87
CA ALA A 131 -5.08 9.24 -29.08
C ALA A 131 -6.45 9.79 -28.66
N LEU A 132 -6.51 11.03 -28.16
CA LEU A 132 -7.75 11.69 -27.76
C LEU A 132 -8.71 11.87 -28.95
N GLU A 133 -8.22 12.31 -30.13
CA GLU A 133 -9.04 12.40 -31.35
C GLU A 133 -9.71 11.06 -31.72
N LEU A 134 -8.97 9.95 -31.63
CA LEU A 134 -9.53 8.61 -31.90
C LEU A 134 -10.51 8.15 -30.83
N LEU A 135 -10.32 8.55 -29.57
CA LEU A 135 -11.26 8.24 -28.49
C LEU A 135 -12.55 9.04 -28.62
N ASP A 136 -12.49 10.28 -29.09
CA ASP A 136 -13.68 11.07 -29.42
C ASP A 136 -14.48 10.37 -30.54
N LEU A 137 -13.81 9.91 -31.60
CA LEU A 137 -14.45 9.09 -32.64
C LEU A 137 -15.05 7.80 -32.05
N ALA A 138 -14.35 7.11 -31.16
CA ALA A 138 -14.85 5.88 -30.55
C ALA A 138 -16.15 6.12 -29.75
N GLN A 139 -16.22 7.24 -29.00
CA GLN A 139 -17.43 7.66 -28.28
C GLN A 139 -18.60 7.96 -29.23
N ASP A 140 -18.33 8.61 -30.36
CA ASP A 140 -19.36 8.88 -31.37
C ASP A 140 -19.88 7.59 -32.02
N LEU A 141 -19.00 6.59 -32.20
CA LEU A 141 -19.36 5.29 -32.79
C LEU A 141 -20.19 4.42 -31.84
N ASP A 142 -19.89 4.45 -30.53
CA ASP A 142 -20.63 3.70 -29.50
C ASP A 142 -20.71 4.51 -28.18
N PRO A 143 -21.77 5.32 -28.00
CA PRO A 143 -21.95 6.16 -26.80
C PRO A 143 -22.13 5.37 -25.49
N ASN A 144 -22.34 4.06 -25.57
CA ASN A 144 -22.54 3.17 -24.43
C ASN A 144 -21.32 2.27 -24.17
N ASP A 145 -20.19 2.52 -24.84
CA ASP A 145 -18.93 1.84 -24.56
C ASP A 145 -18.18 2.58 -23.43
N PRO A 146 -17.89 1.93 -22.29
CA PRO A 146 -17.11 2.55 -21.22
C PRO A 146 -15.61 2.65 -21.57
N THR A 147 -15.13 1.91 -22.57
CA THR A 147 -13.69 1.79 -22.90
C THR A 147 -13.04 3.12 -23.29
N PRO A 148 -13.64 3.94 -24.18
CA PRO A 148 -13.05 5.22 -24.54
C PRO A 148 -12.91 6.17 -23.36
N HIS A 149 -13.91 6.21 -22.48
CA HIS A 149 -13.92 7.04 -21.28
C HIS A 149 -12.77 6.65 -20.33
N LEU A 150 -12.56 5.35 -20.10
CA LEU A 150 -11.44 4.86 -19.29
C LEU A 150 -10.08 5.29 -19.86
N TYR A 151 -9.84 5.10 -21.15
CA TYR A 151 -8.56 5.49 -21.76
C TYR A 151 -8.35 7.01 -21.78
N ARG A 152 -9.41 7.81 -22.01
CA ARG A 152 -9.33 9.28 -21.89
C ARG A 152 -8.96 9.69 -20.48
N ALA A 153 -9.55 9.06 -19.47
CA ALA A 153 -9.23 9.40 -18.09
C ALA A 153 -7.76 9.15 -17.73
N ILE A 154 -7.21 8.02 -18.17
CA ILE A 154 -5.80 7.70 -17.93
C ILE A 154 -4.89 8.68 -18.68
N ILE A 155 -5.22 9.04 -19.93
CA ILE A 155 -4.50 10.08 -20.68
C ILE A 155 -4.57 11.42 -19.93
N PHE A 156 -5.75 11.85 -19.48
CA PHE A 156 -5.92 13.12 -18.77
C PHE A 156 -5.19 13.16 -17.44
N ARG A 157 -5.23 12.06 -16.67
CA ARG A 157 -4.42 11.91 -15.45
C ARG A 157 -2.95 12.12 -15.74
N ASP A 158 -2.45 11.51 -16.82
CA ASP A 158 -1.03 11.60 -17.15
C ASP A 158 -0.62 12.93 -17.80
N LEU A 159 -1.59 13.70 -18.29
CA LEU A 159 -1.44 15.10 -18.73
C LEU A 159 -1.68 16.12 -17.60
N ASN A 160 -1.80 15.70 -16.33
CA ASN A 160 -2.12 16.55 -15.18
C ASN A 160 -3.47 17.31 -15.32
N ARG A 161 -4.43 16.72 -16.02
CA ARG A 161 -5.81 17.23 -16.21
C ARG A 161 -6.76 16.45 -15.30
N SER A 162 -6.54 16.55 -13.99
CA SER A 162 -7.16 15.69 -12.97
C SER A 162 -8.70 15.73 -12.96
N GLY A 163 -9.32 16.90 -13.04
CA GLY A 163 -10.78 17.03 -13.01
C GLY A 163 -11.46 16.44 -14.25
N GLU A 164 -10.83 16.54 -15.42
CA GLU A 164 -11.30 15.87 -16.63
C GLU A 164 -11.13 14.35 -16.52
N ALA A 165 -10.03 13.89 -15.91
CA ALA A 165 -9.82 12.47 -15.65
C ALA A 165 -10.91 11.89 -14.72
N VAL A 166 -11.24 12.58 -13.61
CA VAL A 166 -12.34 12.19 -12.71
C VAL A 166 -13.67 12.13 -13.45
N ALA A 167 -14.00 13.15 -14.26
CA ALA A 167 -15.24 13.18 -15.02
C ALA A 167 -15.35 11.99 -16.01
N GLN A 168 -14.25 11.66 -16.69
CA GLN A 168 -14.24 10.51 -17.61
C GLN A 168 -14.31 9.17 -16.88
N LEU A 169 -13.68 9.02 -15.71
CA LEU A 169 -13.80 7.80 -14.89
C LEU A 169 -15.23 7.60 -14.39
N ASN A 170 -15.85 8.63 -13.84
CA ASN A 170 -17.23 8.55 -13.36
C ASN A 170 -18.18 8.16 -14.50
N ARG A 171 -17.97 8.71 -15.70
CA ARG A 171 -18.74 8.31 -16.87
C ARG A 171 -18.49 6.84 -17.27
N ALA A 172 -17.25 6.37 -17.19
CA ALA A 172 -16.92 4.97 -17.44
C ALA A 172 -17.53 4.02 -16.40
N ILE A 173 -17.71 4.45 -15.16
CA ILE A 173 -18.40 3.71 -14.09
C ILE A 173 -19.90 3.64 -14.40
N GLU A 174 -20.57 4.78 -14.66
CA GLU A 174 -22.01 4.85 -15.00
C GLU A 174 -22.40 3.97 -16.20
N LEU A 175 -21.52 3.85 -17.19
CA LEU A 175 -21.75 3.04 -18.39
C LEU A 175 -21.54 1.54 -18.15
N ASN A 176 -20.85 1.14 -17.08
CA ASN A 176 -20.53 -0.27 -16.80
C ASN A 176 -21.79 -1.05 -16.39
N ASP A 177 -22.65 -0.44 -15.58
CA ASP A 177 -23.88 -1.07 -15.06
C ASP A 177 -24.96 -1.24 -16.14
N ASN A 178 -24.78 -0.61 -17.31
CA ASN A 178 -25.72 -0.66 -18.43
C ASN A 178 -25.38 -1.70 -19.52
N ARG A 179 -24.39 -2.59 -19.31
CA ARG A 179 -24.09 -3.72 -20.22
C ARG A 179 -24.14 -5.09 -19.53
N ALA A 180 -25.35 -5.61 -19.31
CA ALA A 180 -25.54 -6.97 -18.76
C ALA A 180 -25.45 -8.11 -19.81
N VAL A 181 -25.48 -7.84 -21.12
CA VAL A 181 -25.79 -8.90 -22.10
C VAL A 181 -24.58 -9.77 -22.52
N TYR A 182 -23.33 -9.32 -22.29
CA TYR A 182 -22.13 -10.03 -22.76
C TYR A 182 -20.95 -10.12 -21.78
N ARG A 183 -21.09 -9.64 -20.53
CA ARG A 183 -20.05 -9.73 -19.50
C ARG A 183 -20.63 -10.36 -18.23
N SER A 184 -19.91 -11.30 -17.64
CA SER A 184 -20.26 -11.86 -16.32
C SER A 184 -20.10 -10.79 -15.24
N ARG A 185 -20.93 -10.82 -14.18
CA ARG A 185 -20.83 -9.96 -12.99
C ARG A 185 -19.39 -9.78 -12.51
N PHE A 186 -18.68 -10.89 -12.35
CA PHE A 186 -17.25 -10.92 -11.99
C PHE A 186 -16.34 -9.96 -12.78
N LEU A 187 -16.54 -9.81 -14.10
CA LEU A 187 -15.72 -8.88 -14.90
C LEU A 187 -16.13 -7.42 -14.68
N LEU A 188 -17.41 -7.17 -14.41
CA LEU A 188 -17.90 -5.82 -14.12
C LEU A 188 -17.31 -5.34 -12.79
N ASP A 189 -17.25 -6.22 -11.80
CA ASP A 189 -16.63 -5.98 -10.49
C ASP A 189 -15.13 -5.66 -10.65
N GLN A 190 -14.41 -6.41 -11.49
CA GLN A 190 -13.01 -6.13 -11.83
C GLN A 190 -12.83 -4.78 -12.53
N ASP A 191 -13.66 -4.47 -13.53
CA ASP A 191 -13.62 -3.19 -14.24
C ASP A 191 -13.91 -2.01 -13.28
N GLN A 192 -14.82 -2.20 -12.33
CA GLN A 192 -15.14 -1.21 -11.29
C GLN A 192 -13.96 -1.01 -10.33
N ALA A 193 -13.35 -2.10 -9.86
CA ALA A 193 -12.20 -2.04 -8.97
C ALA A 193 -11.01 -1.31 -9.63
N VAL A 194 -10.75 -1.54 -10.93
CA VAL A 194 -9.74 -0.82 -11.71
C VAL A 194 -10.05 0.69 -11.81
N LYS A 195 -11.32 1.08 -11.96
CA LYS A 195 -11.72 2.49 -12.04
C LYS A 195 -11.56 3.19 -10.69
N ASN A 196 -11.96 2.53 -9.61
CA ASN A 196 -11.81 3.03 -8.24
C ASN A 196 -10.33 3.25 -7.87
N VAL A 197 -9.45 2.34 -8.29
CA VAL A 197 -7.99 2.54 -8.21
C VAL A 197 -7.55 3.82 -8.91
N ASN A 198 -8.04 4.09 -10.12
CA ASN A 198 -7.66 5.30 -10.85
C ASN A 198 -8.19 6.59 -10.20
N LEU A 199 -9.40 6.55 -9.62
CA LEU A 199 -9.94 7.66 -8.82
C LEU A 199 -9.08 7.90 -7.57
N SER A 200 -8.68 6.82 -6.88
CA SER A 200 -7.78 6.90 -5.72
C SER A 200 -6.47 7.63 -6.06
N ILE A 201 -5.82 7.27 -7.18
CA ILE A 201 -4.61 7.94 -7.66
C ILE A 201 -4.84 9.45 -7.85
N ILE A 202 -5.92 9.83 -8.54
CA ILE A 202 -6.17 11.22 -8.91
C ILE A 202 -6.49 12.06 -7.67
N HIS A 203 -7.31 11.54 -6.75
CA HIS A 203 -7.63 12.21 -5.50
C HIS A 203 -6.38 12.40 -4.63
N ASN A 204 -5.51 11.40 -4.54
CA ASN A 204 -4.26 11.52 -3.80
C ASN A 204 -3.32 12.58 -4.40
N GLN A 205 -3.23 12.67 -5.75
CA GLN A 205 -2.46 13.73 -6.44
C GLN A 205 -2.98 15.15 -6.18
N LEU A 206 -4.25 15.29 -5.78
CA LEU A 206 -4.88 16.55 -5.42
C LEU A 206 -4.92 16.80 -3.91
N GLY A 207 -4.22 15.99 -3.11
CA GLY A 207 -4.19 16.10 -1.66
C GLY A 207 -5.52 15.74 -0.98
N LEU A 208 -6.39 14.99 -1.65
CA LEU A 208 -7.70 14.54 -1.16
C LEU A 208 -7.58 13.10 -0.63
N SER A 209 -6.73 12.90 0.38
CA SER A 209 -6.27 11.58 0.79
C SER A 209 -7.36 10.68 1.38
N LYS A 210 -8.32 11.22 2.15
CA LYS A 210 -9.44 10.41 2.68
C LYS A 210 -10.39 9.93 1.58
N TRP A 211 -10.65 10.76 0.57
CA TRP A 211 -11.41 10.32 -0.60
C TRP A 211 -10.64 9.25 -1.39
N ALA A 212 -9.32 9.40 -1.52
CA ALA A 212 -8.47 8.40 -2.17
C ALA A 212 -8.47 7.04 -1.43
N GLU A 213 -8.37 7.06 -0.10
CA GLU A 213 -8.49 5.88 0.75
C GLU A 213 -9.83 5.17 0.55
N SER A 214 -10.94 5.92 0.61
CA SER A 214 -12.29 5.38 0.42
C SER A 214 -12.43 4.66 -0.94
N GLN A 215 -11.89 5.23 -2.01
CA GLN A 215 -11.90 4.60 -3.34
C GLN A 215 -11.01 3.34 -3.40
N ALA A 216 -9.85 3.34 -2.74
CA ALA A 216 -8.99 2.14 -2.67
C ALA A 216 -9.68 1.02 -1.87
N LEU A 217 -10.35 1.35 -0.76
CA LEU A 217 -11.15 0.41 0.02
C LEU A 217 -12.29 -0.20 -0.79
N GLU A 218 -13.08 0.61 -1.50
CA GLU A 218 -14.16 0.08 -2.34
C GLU A 218 -13.63 -0.84 -3.46
N SER A 219 -12.43 -0.56 -4.00
CA SER A 219 -11.78 -1.47 -4.95
C SER A 219 -11.52 -2.85 -4.36
N ILE A 220 -10.97 -2.94 -3.14
CA ILE A 220 -10.64 -4.22 -2.48
C ILE A 220 -11.90 -4.94 -2.01
N LYS A 221 -12.92 -4.19 -1.53
CA LYS A 221 -14.19 -4.80 -1.12
C LYS A 221 -15.03 -5.31 -2.30
N THR A 222 -14.80 -4.79 -3.51
CA THR A 222 -15.40 -5.29 -4.75
C THR A 222 -14.65 -6.51 -5.31
N ASP A 223 -13.31 -6.48 -5.28
CA ASP A 223 -12.45 -7.60 -5.66
C ASP A 223 -11.23 -7.66 -4.74
N TYR A 224 -11.25 -8.56 -3.76
CA TYR A 224 -10.14 -8.75 -2.81
C TYR A 224 -8.89 -9.33 -3.47
N ARG A 225 -8.94 -9.71 -4.75
CA ARG A 225 -7.78 -10.18 -5.51
C ARG A 225 -7.18 -9.05 -6.36
N ASN A 226 -7.74 -7.83 -6.28
CA ASN A 226 -7.24 -6.69 -7.03
C ASN A 226 -5.92 -6.17 -6.43
N ALA A 227 -4.82 -6.68 -6.97
CA ALA A 227 -3.45 -6.29 -6.63
C ALA A 227 -3.22 -4.77 -6.55
N SER A 228 -3.74 -4.02 -7.53
CA SER A 228 -3.56 -2.56 -7.54
C SER A 228 -4.35 -1.89 -6.41
N GLY A 229 -5.56 -2.37 -6.10
CA GLY A 229 -6.35 -1.91 -4.96
C GLY A 229 -5.54 -1.97 -3.66
N HIS A 230 -4.96 -3.12 -3.37
CA HIS A 230 -4.07 -3.32 -2.23
C HIS A 230 -2.86 -2.37 -2.26
N THR A 231 -2.16 -2.25 -3.40
CA THR A 231 -1.02 -1.31 -3.50
C THR A 231 -1.39 0.13 -3.14
N TYR A 232 -2.54 0.62 -3.61
CA TYR A 232 -2.97 1.99 -3.32
C TYR A 232 -3.50 2.18 -1.91
N LEU A 233 -4.25 1.21 -1.37
CA LEU A 233 -4.64 1.25 0.03
C LEU A 233 -3.40 1.24 0.92
N GLY A 234 -2.44 0.37 0.64
CA GLY A 234 -1.17 0.32 1.37
C GLY A 234 -0.42 1.64 1.35
N GLY A 235 -0.33 2.29 0.18
CA GLY A 235 0.23 3.63 0.05
C GLY A 235 -0.52 4.71 0.86
N ALA A 236 -1.86 4.65 0.89
CA ALA A 236 -2.67 5.57 1.70
C ALA A 236 -2.43 5.36 3.21
N LEU A 237 -2.41 4.11 3.66
CA LEU A 237 -2.23 3.73 5.07
C LEU A 237 -0.82 4.06 5.58
N LEU A 238 0.23 3.94 4.77
CA LEU A 238 1.59 4.32 5.19
C LEU A 238 1.75 5.82 5.46
N ASN A 239 0.86 6.67 4.92
CA ASN A 239 0.84 8.10 5.21
C ASN A 239 -0.02 8.44 6.43
N MET A 240 -0.76 7.49 6.98
CA MET A 240 -1.58 7.68 8.18
C MET A 240 -0.78 7.38 9.43
N GLU A 241 -1.06 8.14 10.47
CA GLU A 241 -0.53 7.88 11.81
C GLU A 241 -0.98 6.49 12.27
N ASP A 242 -0.04 5.74 12.84
CA ASP A 242 -0.28 4.45 13.49
C ASP A 242 -0.85 3.32 12.60
N ARG A 243 -0.74 3.44 11.25
CA ARG A 243 -1.19 2.41 10.30
C ARG A 243 -0.07 1.78 9.48
N LEU A 244 1.17 1.86 9.95
CA LEU A 244 2.35 1.36 9.22
C LEU A 244 2.28 -0.15 8.92
N VAL A 245 1.90 -0.97 9.91
CA VAL A 245 1.78 -2.44 9.77
C VAL A 245 0.73 -2.79 8.71
N ALA A 246 -0.42 -2.12 8.79
CA ALA A 246 -1.50 -2.26 7.84
C ALA A 246 -1.03 -1.88 6.42
N GLY A 247 -0.40 -0.71 6.27
CA GLY A 247 0.09 -0.25 4.98
C GLY A 247 1.14 -1.17 4.34
N ALA A 248 2.08 -1.68 5.14
CA ALA A 248 3.10 -2.63 4.68
C ALA A 248 2.49 -3.97 4.24
N GLY A 249 1.48 -4.47 4.98
CA GLY A 249 0.75 -5.68 4.64
C GLY A 249 0.05 -5.60 3.29
N GLU A 250 -0.67 -4.51 3.02
CA GLU A 250 -1.33 -4.37 1.71
C GLU A 250 -0.35 -4.26 0.55
N GLN A 251 0.76 -3.52 0.72
CA GLN A 251 1.74 -3.43 -0.36
C GLN A 251 2.33 -4.79 -0.71
N LEU A 252 2.60 -5.62 0.31
CA LEU A 252 3.10 -6.96 0.13
C LEU A 252 2.07 -7.88 -0.55
N LEU A 253 0.82 -7.89 -0.08
CA LEU A 253 -0.25 -8.68 -0.68
C LEU A 253 -0.51 -8.25 -2.13
N GLY A 254 -0.54 -6.94 -2.40
CA GLY A 254 -0.66 -6.39 -3.75
C GLY A 254 0.47 -6.88 -4.67
N LEU A 255 1.73 -6.87 -4.21
CA LEU A 255 2.87 -7.35 -4.99
C LEU A 255 2.84 -8.88 -5.23
N LEU A 256 2.33 -9.65 -4.26
CA LEU A 256 2.16 -11.10 -4.40
C LEU A 256 1.08 -11.46 -5.43
N LEU A 257 -0.02 -10.70 -5.46
CA LEU A 257 -1.14 -10.90 -6.39
C LEU A 257 -0.86 -10.34 -7.80
N ALA A 258 -0.02 -9.32 -7.91
CA ALA A 258 0.30 -8.70 -9.19
C ALA A 258 0.94 -9.69 -10.17
N PRO A 259 0.64 -9.62 -11.48
CA PRO A 259 1.38 -10.35 -12.50
C PRO A 259 2.83 -9.83 -12.60
N ALA A 260 3.71 -10.54 -13.29
CA ALA A 260 5.08 -10.10 -13.59
C ALA A 260 5.15 -9.28 -14.89
N ASN A 261 4.99 -7.96 -14.80
CA ASN A 261 5.09 -7.05 -15.94
C ASN A 261 5.65 -5.67 -15.56
N LEU A 262 5.68 -4.76 -16.53
CA LEU A 262 6.24 -3.42 -16.38
C LEU A 262 5.52 -2.58 -15.30
N ASN A 263 4.23 -2.80 -15.09
CA ASN A 263 3.45 -2.03 -14.11
C ASN A 263 3.53 -2.61 -12.69
N THR A 264 4.05 -3.83 -12.52
CA THR A 264 4.18 -4.50 -11.21
C THR A 264 5.06 -3.74 -10.24
N MET A 265 6.17 -3.21 -10.74
CA MET A 265 7.20 -2.54 -9.95
C MET A 265 7.15 -1.02 -10.07
N ASN A 266 6.23 -0.51 -10.89
CA ASN A 266 6.08 0.91 -11.17
C ASN A 266 5.66 1.65 -9.89
N THR A 267 6.24 2.83 -9.67
CA THR A 267 5.88 3.71 -8.55
C THR A 267 4.64 4.56 -8.83
N PHE A 268 4.04 4.40 -10.03
CA PHE A 268 2.81 5.05 -10.52
C PHE A 268 2.84 6.60 -10.55
N GLU A 269 4.00 7.20 -10.28
CA GLU A 269 4.29 8.59 -10.68
C GLU A 269 4.59 8.70 -12.18
N GLU A 270 5.09 7.61 -12.78
CA GLU A 270 5.34 7.46 -14.21
C GLU A 270 4.06 7.14 -15.01
N TYR A 271 4.19 7.03 -16.33
CA TYR A 271 3.07 6.58 -17.17
C TYR A 271 2.72 5.12 -16.84
N THR A 272 1.43 4.80 -16.74
CA THR A 272 1.00 3.40 -16.72
C THR A 272 1.13 2.85 -18.13
N SER A 273 1.93 1.81 -18.33
CA SER A 273 2.04 1.18 -19.64
C SER A 273 0.77 0.41 -19.98
N PHE A 274 0.29 0.56 -21.21
CA PHE A 274 -0.90 -0.12 -21.71
C PHE A 274 -0.58 -1.46 -22.37
N PHE A 275 0.69 -1.67 -22.71
CA PHE A 275 1.20 -2.90 -23.31
C PHE A 275 2.40 -3.40 -22.52
N GLU A 276 2.46 -4.71 -22.31
CA GLU A 276 3.62 -5.38 -21.73
C GLU A 276 4.73 -5.39 -22.79
N GLN A 277 5.64 -4.42 -22.72
CA GLN A 277 6.82 -4.29 -23.57
C GLN A 277 8.08 -4.52 -22.72
N PRO A 278 9.17 -5.07 -23.30
CA PRO A 278 10.47 -5.03 -22.64
C PRO A 278 10.84 -3.57 -22.40
N ASP A 279 11.17 -3.25 -21.15
CA ASP A 279 11.49 -1.88 -20.76
C ASP A 279 12.44 -1.88 -19.57
N LEU A 280 13.24 -0.83 -19.50
CA LEU A 280 14.13 -0.49 -18.38
C LEU A 280 13.97 1.00 -18.12
N SER A 281 13.33 1.32 -17.01
CA SER A 281 13.22 2.67 -16.48
C SER A 281 14.29 2.86 -15.40
N VAL A 282 15.07 3.94 -15.53
CA VAL A 282 16.05 4.33 -14.52
C VAL A 282 15.62 5.64 -13.90
N ASN A 283 15.30 5.60 -12.60
CA ASN A 283 14.94 6.81 -11.86
C ASN A 283 16.06 7.21 -10.93
N PHE A 284 16.46 8.48 -11.03
CA PHE A 284 17.35 9.12 -10.08
C PHE A 284 16.56 10.13 -9.27
N ILE A 285 16.67 10.06 -7.94
CA ILE A 285 16.13 11.06 -7.02
C ILE A 285 17.28 11.57 -6.17
N GLY A 286 17.49 12.88 -6.15
CA GLY A 286 18.44 13.54 -5.27
C GLY A 286 17.78 14.67 -4.50
N THR A 287 18.00 14.73 -3.19
CA THR A 287 17.54 15.81 -2.32
C THR A 287 18.74 16.45 -1.64
N ALA A 288 18.75 17.78 -1.61
CA ALA A 288 19.69 18.56 -0.81
C ALA A 288 18.92 19.59 0.02
N GLY A 289 19.37 19.88 1.23
CA GLY A 289 18.68 20.80 2.12
C GLY A 289 19.57 21.44 3.18
N ASN A 290 18.95 22.21 4.07
CA ASN A 290 19.63 22.71 5.26
C ASN A 290 19.99 21.56 6.23
N MET A 291 20.81 21.86 7.24
CA MET A 291 21.29 20.87 8.24
C MET A 291 22.15 19.77 7.62
N ASP A 292 22.93 20.13 6.59
CA ASP A 292 23.76 19.22 5.81
C ASP A 292 22.99 17.97 5.32
N THR A 293 21.73 18.19 4.95
CA THR A 293 20.84 17.13 4.47
C THR A 293 21.18 16.78 3.02
N TRP A 294 21.49 15.51 2.80
CA TRP A 294 21.74 14.91 1.48
C TRP A 294 21.04 13.57 1.40
N GLU A 295 20.24 13.39 0.34
CA GLU A 295 19.61 12.12 0.05
C GLU A 295 19.78 11.78 -1.43
N SER A 296 20.00 10.51 -1.71
CA SER A 296 20.10 10.00 -3.06
C SER A 296 19.44 8.64 -3.14
N SER A 297 18.73 8.39 -4.23
CA SER A 297 18.11 7.11 -4.53
C SER A 297 18.16 6.84 -6.02
N ILE A 298 18.52 5.60 -6.37
CA ILE A 298 18.50 5.08 -7.73
C ILE A 298 17.52 3.92 -7.75
N PHE A 299 16.57 3.97 -8.68
CA PHE A 299 15.64 2.89 -8.95
C PHE A 299 15.91 2.36 -10.35
N LEU A 300 16.17 1.06 -10.46
CA LEU A 300 16.22 0.34 -11.72
C LEU A 300 14.99 -0.55 -11.79
N LEU A 301 14.06 -0.19 -12.65
CA LEU A 301 12.77 -0.86 -12.81
C LEU A 301 12.71 -1.44 -14.21
N GLY A 302 12.27 -2.68 -14.34
CA GLY A 302 12.14 -3.24 -15.68
C GLY A 302 11.33 -4.52 -15.73
N ALA A 303 11.01 -4.90 -16.95
CA ALA A 303 10.36 -6.17 -17.24
C ALA A 303 10.94 -6.79 -18.51
N VAL A 304 10.93 -8.12 -18.53
CA VAL A 304 11.26 -8.96 -19.67
C VAL A 304 10.02 -9.81 -19.99
N PRO A 305 9.04 -9.27 -20.74
CA PRO A 305 7.76 -9.95 -20.98
C PRO A 305 7.88 -11.30 -21.69
N GLU A 306 8.91 -11.53 -22.50
CA GLU A 306 9.16 -12.83 -23.15
C GLU A 306 9.44 -13.95 -22.13
N HIS A 307 9.86 -13.59 -20.93
CA HIS A 307 10.15 -14.51 -19.82
C HIS A 307 9.19 -14.31 -18.64
N ASN A 308 8.15 -13.48 -18.80
CA ASN A 308 7.21 -13.07 -17.76
C ASN A 308 7.93 -12.69 -16.45
N PHE A 309 8.94 -11.85 -16.57
CA PHE A 309 9.81 -11.46 -15.47
C PHE A 309 9.77 -9.96 -15.27
N ALA A 310 9.70 -9.51 -14.02
CA ALA A 310 9.79 -8.10 -13.64
C ALA A 310 10.75 -7.94 -12.46
N TYR A 311 11.46 -6.81 -12.41
CA TYR A 311 12.45 -6.56 -11.38
C TYR A 311 12.48 -5.10 -10.96
N LYS A 312 12.90 -4.89 -9.71
CA LYS A 312 13.14 -3.59 -9.09
C LYS A 312 14.40 -3.68 -8.25
N LEU A 313 15.37 -2.83 -8.54
CA LEU A 313 16.54 -2.63 -7.69
C LEU A 313 16.51 -1.20 -7.18
N ILE A 314 16.67 -1.04 -5.88
CA ILE A 314 16.71 0.25 -5.19
C ILE A 314 18.05 0.33 -4.47
N GLY A 315 18.81 1.38 -4.74
CA GLY A 315 19.95 1.78 -3.91
C GLY A 315 19.68 3.17 -3.37
N SER A 316 19.78 3.36 -2.06
CA SER A 316 19.52 4.65 -1.42
C SER A 316 20.53 4.95 -0.32
N SER A 317 20.85 6.23 -0.17
CA SER A 317 21.69 6.77 0.88
C SER A 317 21.13 8.11 1.32
N SER A 318 21.05 8.33 2.64
CA SER A 318 20.62 9.60 3.23
C SER A 318 21.51 9.95 4.42
N SER A 319 21.80 11.24 4.58
CA SER A 319 22.42 11.79 5.79
C SER A 319 21.87 13.18 6.10
N THR A 320 21.76 13.49 7.39
CA THR A 320 21.41 14.83 7.88
C THR A 320 21.97 15.01 9.28
N GLU A 321 22.43 16.20 9.64
CA GLU A 321 22.84 16.52 11.01
C GLU A 321 21.64 16.97 11.89
N ARG A 322 20.49 17.26 11.27
CA ARG A 322 19.26 17.76 11.95
C ARG A 322 19.50 19.06 12.74
N TRP A 323 18.48 19.51 13.47
CA TRP A 323 18.52 20.79 14.20
C TRP A 323 19.39 20.81 15.46
N ARG A 324 19.70 19.64 16.06
CA ARG A 324 20.67 19.50 17.15
C ARG A 324 21.86 18.69 16.67
N GLU A 325 23.08 19.10 17.03
CA GLU A 325 24.33 18.41 16.67
C GLU A 325 24.35 16.92 17.09
N THR A 326 23.57 16.55 18.11
CA THR A 326 23.48 15.17 18.59
C THR A 326 22.44 14.34 17.84
N ASN A 327 21.58 14.91 16.98
CA ASN A 327 20.43 14.22 16.37
C ASN A 327 20.70 13.69 14.95
N GLY A 328 21.96 13.71 14.51
CA GLY A 328 22.33 13.31 13.15
C GLY A 328 21.90 11.88 12.82
N ARG A 329 21.54 11.65 11.55
CA ARG A 329 21.11 10.35 11.03
C ARG A 329 21.83 10.04 9.74
N ARG A 330 22.20 8.76 9.56
CA ARG A 330 22.60 8.19 8.28
C ARG A 330 21.85 6.89 8.02
N ILE A 331 21.43 6.67 6.78
CA ILE A 331 20.77 5.44 6.35
C ILE A 331 21.32 5.05 4.99
N GLU A 332 21.57 3.76 4.81
CA GLU A 332 21.91 3.16 3.53
C GLU A 332 21.05 1.91 3.34
N ALA A 333 20.48 1.75 2.15
CA ALA A 333 19.64 0.59 1.86
C ALA A 333 19.81 0.14 0.41
N ILE A 334 19.92 -1.17 0.24
CA ILE A 334 19.85 -1.85 -1.05
C ILE A 334 18.71 -2.86 -0.99
N ILE A 335 17.77 -2.75 -1.93
CA ILE A 335 16.61 -3.65 -2.01
C ILE A 335 16.51 -4.17 -3.44
N GLY A 336 16.44 -5.48 -3.60
CA GLY A 336 16.18 -6.13 -4.89
C GLY A 336 14.92 -6.98 -4.83
N SER A 337 13.93 -6.67 -5.66
CA SER A 337 12.69 -7.42 -5.79
C SER A 337 12.55 -7.97 -7.20
N PHE A 338 12.20 -9.25 -7.30
CA PHE A 338 12.10 -10.00 -8.54
C PHE A 338 10.78 -10.78 -8.57
N LYS A 339 9.98 -10.58 -9.61
CA LYS A 339 8.71 -11.27 -9.83
C LYS A 339 8.81 -12.09 -11.11
N TRP A 340 8.41 -13.35 -11.05
CA TRP A 340 8.46 -14.28 -12.19
C TRP A 340 7.20 -15.11 -12.29
N ASP A 341 6.46 -14.98 -13.39
CA ASP A 341 5.32 -15.84 -13.69
C ASP A 341 5.81 -17.08 -14.47
N LEU A 342 6.02 -18.18 -13.75
CA LEU A 342 6.43 -19.48 -14.30
C LEU A 342 5.38 -20.05 -15.27
N SER A 343 4.11 -19.76 -14.99
CA SER A 343 2.96 -20.14 -15.81
C SER A 343 1.82 -19.13 -15.59
N PRO A 344 0.75 -19.14 -16.42
CA PRO A 344 -0.44 -18.31 -16.16
C PRO A 344 -1.11 -18.58 -14.80
N ARG A 345 -0.74 -19.68 -14.12
CA ARG A 345 -1.26 -20.07 -12.81
C ARG A 345 -0.24 -19.95 -11.69
N ASP A 346 1.05 -19.79 -11.97
CA ASP A 346 2.11 -19.91 -10.96
C ASP A 346 3.05 -18.70 -11.05
N SER A 347 3.19 -17.95 -9.96
CA SER A 347 4.14 -16.85 -9.85
C SER A 347 5.02 -16.96 -8.61
N LEU A 348 6.24 -16.43 -8.72
CA LEU A 348 7.23 -16.34 -7.65
C LEU A 348 7.61 -14.89 -7.40
N LEU A 349 7.74 -14.51 -6.13
CA LEU A 349 8.33 -13.25 -5.68
C LEU A 349 9.58 -13.55 -4.87
N LEU A 350 10.67 -12.84 -5.12
CA LEU A 350 11.87 -12.86 -4.28
C LEU A 350 12.27 -11.42 -3.97
N THR A 351 12.37 -11.09 -2.69
CA THR A 351 12.91 -9.81 -2.22
C THR A 351 14.12 -10.05 -1.34
N LEU A 352 15.19 -9.32 -1.62
CA LEU A 352 16.44 -9.29 -0.86
C LEU A 352 16.66 -7.87 -0.38
N SER A 353 17.04 -7.69 0.88
CA SER A 353 17.39 -6.36 1.41
C SER A 353 18.64 -6.39 2.26
N ASP A 354 19.43 -5.33 2.17
CA ASP A 354 20.52 -4.98 3.08
C ASP A 354 20.31 -3.53 3.51
N PHE A 355 20.21 -3.30 4.81
CA PHE A 355 19.86 -2.01 5.38
C PHE A 355 20.77 -1.70 6.56
N GLU A 356 21.42 -0.55 6.50
CA GLU A 356 22.26 -0.02 7.56
C GLU A 356 21.73 1.35 7.99
N SER A 357 21.66 1.58 9.29
CA SER A 357 21.29 2.88 9.83
C SER A 357 22.13 3.21 11.04
N HIS A 358 22.47 4.49 11.15
CA HIS A 358 23.11 5.06 12.32
C HIS A 358 22.34 6.30 12.73
N HIS A 359 21.81 6.27 13.95
CA HIS A 359 21.08 7.37 14.56
C HIS A 359 21.88 7.84 15.76
N ARG A 360 22.31 9.11 15.78
CA ARG A 360 22.81 9.74 16.99
C ARG A 360 21.64 10.26 17.81
N ASP A 361 21.83 10.32 19.13
CA ASP A 361 20.86 10.77 20.14
C ASP A 361 19.44 10.33 19.81
N ARG A 362 19.13 9.13 20.30
CA ARG A 362 17.78 8.63 20.30
C ARG A 362 17.00 9.47 21.28
N LEU A 363 16.44 10.59 20.82
CA LEU A 363 15.28 11.18 21.46
C LEU A 363 14.33 10.00 21.66
N THR A 364 14.03 9.70 22.92
CA THR A 364 13.00 8.74 23.27
C THR A 364 11.70 9.17 22.59
N ARG A 365 10.64 8.37 22.67
CA ARG A 365 9.35 8.68 22.05
C ARG A 365 8.78 10.09 22.44
N ARG A 366 9.44 10.90 23.25
CA ARG A 366 9.09 12.31 23.47
C ARG A 366 10.04 13.24 22.70
N TYR A 367 9.52 13.93 21.69
CA TYR A 367 10.26 14.99 21.00
C TYR A 367 10.11 16.29 21.77
N GLU A 368 10.86 16.43 22.86
CA GLU A 368 10.88 17.66 23.64
C GLU A 368 11.97 18.59 23.12
N TYR A 369 11.57 19.80 22.73
CA TYR A 369 12.50 20.84 22.33
C TYR A 369 13.42 21.26 23.49
N ASP A 370 12.98 21.14 24.74
CA ASP A 370 13.75 21.58 25.91
C ASP A 370 14.57 20.48 26.60
N ALA A 371 14.45 19.23 26.15
CA ALA A 371 15.27 18.15 26.71
C ALA A 371 16.76 18.36 26.40
N SER A 372 17.60 18.29 27.44
CA SER A 372 19.07 18.35 27.31
C SER A 372 19.58 17.27 26.34
N PRO A 373 20.46 17.61 25.37
CA PRO A 373 21.01 16.64 24.44
C PRO A 373 21.88 15.62 25.20
N LEU A 374 21.75 14.35 24.85
CA LEU A 374 22.50 13.28 25.47
C LEU A 374 23.70 12.92 24.60
N THR A 375 24.78 13.70 24.78
CA THR A 375 26.03 13.55 24.03
C THR A 375 26.64 12.17 24.25
N GLY A 376 26.55 11.29 23.26
CA GLY A 376 27.08 9.93 23.31
C GLY A 376 26.04 8.84 23.06
N ASN A 377 24.74 9.18 23.12
CA ASN A 377 23.70 8.24 22.75
C ASN A 377 23.72 7.97 21.24
N GLY A 378 23.49 6.72 20.87
CA GLY A 378 23.48 6.32 19.47
C GLY A 378 22.93 4.92 19.28
N THR A 379 22.41 4.66 18.08
CA THR A 379 21.96 3.32 17.68
C THR A 379 22.48 3.03 16.28
N TRP A 380 23.22 1.95 16.15
CA TRP A 380 23.62 1.37 14.87
C TRP A 380 22.77 0.14 14.63
N ASN A 381 22.16 0.04 13.47
CA ASN A 381 21.42 -1.15 13.08
C ASN A 381 21.92 -1.62 11.73
N HIS A 382 22.29 -2.89 11.66
CA HIS A 382 22.47 -3.59 10.41
C HIS A 382 21.43 -4.69 10.27
N SER A 383 20.76 -4.77 9.13
CA SER A 383 19.76 -5.80 8.89
C SER A 383 19.81 -6.33 7.46
N LYS A 384 19.60 -7.64 7.34
CA LYS A 384 19.53 -8.35 6.07
C LYS A 384 18.30 -9.22 6.04
N SER A 385 17.57 -9.20 4.93
CA SER A 385 16.40 -10.04 4.77
C SER A 385 16.36 -10.76 3.43
N ILE A 386 15.76 -11.95 3.45
CA ILE A 386 15.31 -12.68 2.28
C ILE A 386 13.84 -13.03 2.47
N GLN A 387 13.03 -12.70 1.48
CA GLN A 387 11.61 -12.98 1.44
C GLN A 387 11.27 -13.67 0.13
N ALA A 388 10.61 -14.82 0.20
CA ALA A 388 10.20 -15.60 -0.96
C ALA A 388 8.70 -15.90 -0.90
N GLY A 389 7.97 -15.46 -1.92
CA GLY A 389 6.55 -15.70 -2.10
C GLY A 389 6.26 -16.61 -3.28
N TYR A 390 5.24 -17.44 -3.16
CA TYR A 390 4.69 -18.25 -4.24
C TYR A 390 3.18 -18.06 -4.29
N HIS A 391 2.66 -17.72 -5.48
CA HIS A 391 1.23 -17.56 -5.71
C HIS A 391 0.77 -18.52 -6.81
N ARG A 392 -0.28 -19.28 -6.50
CA ARG A 392 -0.90 -20.24 -7.41
C ARG A 392 -2.39 -19.96 -7.60
N LYS A 393 -2.80 -19.74 -8.85
CA LYS A 393 -4.22 -19.69 -9.26
C LYS A 393 -4.74 -21.12 -9.43
N LEU A 394 -5.40 -21.65 -8.41
CA LEU A 394 -5.99 -23.00 -8.43
C LEU A 394 -7.21 -23.06 -9.37
N SER A 395 -8.01 -22.00 -9.35
CA SER A 395 -9.14 -21.77 -10.25
C SER A 395 -9.28 -20.26 -10.53
N PRO A 396 -10.13 -19.83 -11.48
CA PRO A 396 -10.43 -18.41 -11.69
C PRO A 396 -10.97 -17.68 -10.45
N ARG A 397 -11.45 -18.44 -9.46
CA ARG A 397 -12.03 -17.96 -8.21
C ARG A 397 -11.25 -18.42 -6.98
N THR A 398 -10.09 -19.05 -7.14
CA THR A 398 -9.33 -19.57 -6.00
C THR A 398 -7.83 -19.32 -6.18
N ASP A 399 -7.23 -18.57 -5.26
CA ASP A 399 -5.79 -18.40 -5.14
C ASP A 399 -5.26 -19.08 -3.88
N LEU A 400 -4.02 -19.55 -3.97
CA LEU A 400 -3.19 -19.95 -2.84
C LEU A 400 -1.90 -19.12 -2.88
N ILE A 401 -1.55 -18.51 -1.75
CA ILE A 401 -0.34 -17.72 -1.56
C ILE A 401 0.44 -18.32 -0.39
N LEU A 402 1.73 -18.55 -0.60
CA LEU A 402 2.68 -18.97 0.43
C LEU A 402 3.79 -17.94 0.50
N LEU A 403 4.24 -17.62 1.71
CA LEU A 403 5.30 -16.63 1.95
C LEU A 403 6.24 -17.13 3.05
N GLY A 404 7.53 -17.12 2.78
CA GLY A 404 8.59 -17.35 3.76
C GLY A 404 9.50 -16.13 3.85
N ARG A 405 9.91 -15.77 5.06
CA ARG A 405 10.82 -14.66 5.34
C ARG A 405 11.85 -15.06 6.38
N TYR A 406 13.09 -14.67 6.14
CA TYR A 406 14.15 -14.64 7.13
C TYR A 406 14.70 -13.23 7.22
N LEU A 407 14.73 -12.67 8.43
CA LEU A 407 15.33 -11.38 8.73
C LEU A 407 16.38 -11.59 9.82
N HIS A 408 17.61 -11.20 9.52
CA HIS A 408 18.68 -11.04 10.49
C HIS A 408 18.85 -9.56 10.77
N TYR A 409 18.91 -9.16 12.04
CA TYR A 409 19.29 -7.79 12.38
C TYR A 409 20.07 -7.73 13.69
N SER A 410 21.04 -6.82 13.72
CA SER A 410 22.01 -6.69 14.80
C SER A 410 22.09 -5.23 15.23
N PRO A 411 21.26 -4.81 16.20
CA PRO A 411 21.30 -3.47 16.73
C PRO A 411 22.35 -3.35 17.85
N ASP A 412 23.16 -2.30 17.76
CA ASP A 412 24.06 -1.84 18.81
C ASP A 412 23.57 -0.49 19.33
N LEU A 413 23.28 -0.43 20.63
CA LEU A 413 22.72 0.72 21.31
C LEU A 413 23.68 1.21 22.39
N ILE A 414 23.96 2.51 22.37
CA ILE A 414 24.58 3.24 23.47
C ILE A 414 23.55 4.22 24.00
N SER A 415 23.29 4.16 25.31
CA SER A 415 22.26 4.98 25.93
C SER A 415 22.68 5.47 27.31
N THR A 416 22.25 6.69 27.63
CA THR A 416 22.37 7.32 28.95
C THR A 416 20.96 7.66 29.41
N SER A 417 20.58 7.28 30.62
CA SER A 417 19.26 7.56 31.21
C SER A 417 19.43 8.19 32.59
N TYR A 418 18.51 9.08 32.97
CA TYR A 418 18.50 9.77 34.26
C TYR A 418 17.21 9.46 35.00
N PHE A 419 17.33 8.99 36.24
CA PHE A 419 16.19 8.75 37.13
C PHE A 419 16.35 9.63 38.36
N ARG A 420 15.38 10.51 38.63
CA ARG A 420 15.36 11.35 39.82
C ARG A 420 14.28 10.86 40.78
N ASN A 421 14.65 10.66 42.03
CA ASN A 421 13.73 10.43 43.12
C ASN A 421 13.57 11.75 43.90
N GLU A 422 12.42 12.41 43.73
CA GLU A 422 12.17 13.73 44.32
C GLU A 422 12.06 13.69 45.85
N ASP A 423 11.56 12.58 46.42
CA ASP A 423 11.39 12.44 47.87
C ASP A 423 12.74 12.32 48.60
N LEU A 424 13.74 11.72 47.95
CA LEU A 424 15.05 11.42 48.53
C LEU A 424 16.17 12.31 48.00
N GLY A 425 15.92 13.19 47.03
CA GLY A 425 16.96 13.97 46.35
C GLY A 425 18.04 13.09 45.70
N MET A 426 17.70 11.86 45.30
CA MET A 426 18.65 10.96 44.65
C MET A 426 18.50 11.01 43.14
N ILE A 427 19.64 11.04 42.44
CA ILE A 427 19.72 10.92 40.99
C ILE A 427 20.51 9.67 40.66
N VAL A 428 19.97 8.85 39.77
CA VAL A 428 20.64 7.68 39.22
C VAL A 428 20.90 7.94 37.75
N VAL A 429 22.16 7.90 37.36
CA VAL A 429 22.59 7.98 35.96
C VAL A 429 22.95 6.58 35.50
N VAL A 430 22.25 6.09 34.48
CA VAL A 430 22.47 4.77 33.92
C VAL A 430 23.08 4.90 32.54
N ASN A 431 24.34 4.45 32.41
CA ASN A 431 25.04 4.36 31.14
C ASN A 431 25.00 2.90 30.68
N GLY A 432 24.32 2.63 29.57
CA GLY A 432 24.11 1.29 29.02
C GLY A 432 24.70 1.14 27.62
N GLN A 433 25.32 -0.01 27.39
CA GLN A 433 25.68 -0.52 26.07
C GLN A 433 24.99 -1.87 25.87
N GLU A 434 24.17 -1.97 24.84
CA GLU A 434 23.47 -3.20 24.45
C GLU A 434 23.90 -3.57 23.03
N SER A 435 24.39 -4.79 22.86
CA SER A 435 24.56 -5.41 21.54
C SER A 435 23.65 -6.63 21.48
N SER A 436 22.94 -6.78 20.38
CA SER A 436 22.10 -7.96 20.18
C SER A 436 22.18 -8.47 18.76
N THR A 437 21.95 -9.78 18.61
CA THR A 437 21.73 -10.41 17.31
C THR A 437 20.34 -11.04 17.33
N LYS A 438 19.57 -10.77 16.29
CA LYS A 438 18.15 -11.13 16.23
C LYS A 438 17.85 -11.80 14.90
N ASP A 439 17.23 -12.98 14.98
CA ASP A 439 16.82 -13.78 13.84
C ASP A 439 15.30 -13.99 13.88
N ASP A 440 14.61 -13.54 12.84
CA ASP A 440 13.17 -13.69 12.67
C ASP A 440 12.87 -14.60 11.48
N TYR A 441 12.18 -15.71 11.75
CA TYR A 441 11.69 -16.64 10.75
C TYR A 441 10.17 -16.56 10.72
N THR A 442 9.61 -16.14 9.59
CA THR A 442 8.16 -16.07 9.40
C THR A 442 7.74 -16.93 8.22
N PHE A 443 6.67 -17.72 8.40
CA PHE A 443 6.00 -18.46 7.34
C PHE A 443 4.50 -18.14 7.36
N GLN A 444 3.93 -17.85 6.20
CA GLN A 444 2.51 -17.52 6.03
C GLN A 444 1.92 -18.34 4.88
N ALA A 445 0.68 -18.78 5.06
CA ALA A 445 -0.13 -19.41 4.02
C ALA A 445 -1.49 -18.73 4.00
N HIS A 446 -1.97 -18.40 2.81
CA HIS A 446 -3.18 -17.60 2.61
C HIS A 446 -3.93 -18.09 1.38
N ALA A 447 -5.21 -18.39 1.53
CA ALA A 447 -6.09 -18.88 0.48
C ALA A 447 -7.26 -17.92 0.31
N LEU A 448 -7.51 -17.53 -0.93
CA LEU A 448 -8.60 -16.64 -1.34
C LEU A 448 -9.59 -17.41 -2.19
N HIS A 449 -10.87 -17.36 -1.84
CA HIS A 449 -11.91 -18.02 -2.61
C HIS A 449 -13.18 -17.18 -2.78
N THR A 450 -13.47 -16.84 -4.04
CA THR A 450 -14.71 -16.16 -4.42
C THR A 450 -15.83 -17.18 -4.68
N ALA A 451 -16.95 -17.04 -3.99
CA ALA A 451 -18.13 -17.90 -4.14
C ALA A 451 -19.42 -17.07 -4.20
N GLN A 452 -19.90 -16.77 -5.42
CA GLN A 452 -21.09 -15.95 -5.67
C GLN A 452 -20.97 -14.56 -5.04
N ASP A 453 -21.59 -14.35 -3.89
CA ASP A 453 -21.63 -13.09 -3.14
C ASP A 453 -20.69 -13.14 -1.91
N HIS A 454 -19.79 -14.12 -1.84
CA HIS A 454 -18.83 -14.32 -0.76
C HIS A 454 -17.38 -14.23 -1.25
N GLU A 455 -16.53 -13.56 -0.48
CA GLU A 455 -15.07 -13.63 -0.57
C GLU A 455 -14.53 -14.26 0.71
N ILE A 456 -14.17 -15.54 0.61
CA ILE A 456 -13.68 -16.34 1.73
C ILE A 456 -12.16 -16.31 1.75
N ILE A 457 -11.62 -15.93 2.90
CA ILE A 457 -10.19 -15.78 3.15
C ILE A 457 -9.82 -16.71 4.30
N ALA A 458 -8.88 -17.61 4.08
CA ALA A 458 -8.43 -18.54 5.11
C ALA A 458 -6.91 -18.65 5.09
N GLY A 459 -6.29 -18.75 6.26
CA GLY A 459 -4.84 -18.84 6.30
C GLY A 459 -4.26 -19.07 7.67
N GLY A 460 -2.94 -18.96 7.73
CA GLY A 460 -2.20 -19.01 8.97
C GLY A 460 -0.84 -18.37 8.85
N LEU A 461 -0.30 -18.01 10.01
CA LEU A 461 1.01 -17.40 10.18
C LEU A 461 1.74 -18.14 11.29
N PHE A 462 3.00 -18.45 11.08
CA PHE A 462 3.90 -18.96 12.10
C PHE A 462 5.16 -18.09 12.11
N GLN A 463 5.55 -17.65 13.29
CA GLN A 463 6.73 -16.85 13.53
C GLN A 463 7.57 -17.49 14.64
N ARG A 464 8.88 -17.54 14.42
CA ARG A 464 9.88 -17.83 15.44
C ARG A 464 10.92 -16.72 15.44
N PHE A 465 11.01 -16.02 16.56
CA PHE A 465 11.97 -14.96 16.78
C PHE A 465 13.00 -15.40 17.81
N ARG A 466 14.28 -15.25 17.50
CA ARG A 466 15.38 -15.52 18.42
C ARG A 466 16.18 -14.24 18.63
N GLN A 467 16.55 -13.99 19.88
CA GLN A 467 17.39 -12.86 20.27
C GLN A 467 18.47 -13.36 21.22
N ASP A 468 19.72 -13.07 20.87
CA ASP A 468 20.87 -13.19 21.77
C ASP A 468 21.34 -11.76 22.10
N THR A 469 21.54 -11.43 23.37
CA THR A 469 21.80 -10.05 23.82
C THR A 469 22.90 -10.01 24.87
N ASP A 470 23.89 -9.17 24.63
CA ASP A 470 24.93 -8.80 25.58
C ASP A 470 24.68 -7.36 26.01
N LEU A 471 24.31 -7.17 27.27
CA LEU A 471 24.00 -5.88 27.88
C LEU A 471 24.99 -5.60 29.00
N GLY A 472 25.63 -4.44 28.95
CA GLY A 472 26.44 -3.89 30.03
C GLY A 472 25.90 -2.53 30.47
N GLU A 473 25.60 -2.37 31.74
CA GLU A 473 25.15 -1.10 32.33
C GLU A 473 26.01 -0.70 33.53
N VAL A 474 26.25 0.60 33.66
CA VAL A 474 26.84 1.24 34.83
C VAL A 474 25.78 2.18 35.41
N TRP A 475 25.43 1.96 36.67
CA TRP A 475 24.44 2.75 37.40
C TRP A 475 25.16 3.61 38.43
N ASP A 476 25.39 4.87 38.13
CA ASP A 476 26.01 5.82 39.04
C ASP A 476 24.93 6.51 39.88
N HIS A 477 25.02 6.35 41.20
CA HIS A 477 24.08 6.94 42.15
C HIS A 477 24.66 8.24 42.72
N TYR A 478 23.87 9.30 42.69
CA TYR A 478 24.20 10.64 43.17
C TYR A 478 23.16 11.09 44.18
N PHE A 479 23.61 11.86 45.18
CA PHE A 479 22.74 12.66 46.04
C PHE A 479 22.81 14.11 45.61
N GLU A 480 21.66 14.74 45.36
CA GLU A 480 21.53 16.14 45.00
C GLU A 480 21.18 16.96 46.24
N PHE A 481 21.99 17.98 46.53
CA PHE A 481 21.74 18.94 47.61
C PHE A 481 22.16 20.34 47.18
N GLU A 482 21.25 21.30 47.22
CA GLU A 482 21.49 22.70 46.82
C GLU A 482 22.26 22.80 45.48
N ASP A 483 21.75 22.12 44.46
CA ASP A 483 22.32 22.04 43.09
C ASP A 483 23.74 21.44 43.02
N THR A 484 24.17 20.72 44.07
CA THR A 484 25.43 19.99 44.11
C THR A 484 25.18 18.48 44.01
N TYR A 485 25.83 17.81 43.07
CA TYR A 485 25.76 16.36 42.89
C TYR A 485 26.92 15.66 43.62
N ILE A 486 26.59 14.86 44.63
CA ILE A 486 27.54 14.06 45.38
C ILE A 486 27.43 12.61 44.89
N TRP A 487 28.45 12.12 44.19
CA TRP A 487 28.53 10.70 43.82
C TRP A 487 28.59 9.82 45.07
N LEU A 488 27.78 8.76 45.09
CA LEU A 488 27.65 7.82 46.20
C LEU A 488 28.39 6.52 45.90
N TYR A 489 27.95 5.79 44.87
CA TYR A 489 28.50 4.51 44.43
C TYR A 489 28.05 4.19 43.00
N SER A 490 28.67 3.16 42.41
CA SER A 490 28.30 2.64 41.09
C SER A 490 27.95 1.15 41.15
N ASP A 491 26.84 0.75 40.53
CA ASP A 491 26.55 -0.66 40.27
C ASP A 491 26.91 -1.02 38.83
N TYR A 492 27.39 -2.25 38.64
CA TYR A 492 27.71 -2.79 37.32
C TYR A 492 26.80 -3.99 37.05
N ILE A 493 26.04 -3.91 35.97
CA ILE A 493 25.15 -4.98 35.54
C ILE A 493 25.68 -5.49 34.20
N THR A 494 25.89 -6.81 34.10
CA THR A 494 26.20 -7.47 32.84
C THR A 494 25.25 -8.64 32.66
N ILE A 495 24.55 -8.66 31.53
CA ILE A 495 23.54 -9.66 31.21
C ILE A 495 23.87 -10.23 29.84
N ASN A 496 24.05 -11.55 29.80
CA ASN A 496 24.13 -12.31 28.56
C ASN A 496 22.86 -13.15 28.47
N GLY A 497 21.87 -12.62 27.78
CA GLY A 497 20.52 -13.17 27.70
C GLY A 497 20.27 -13.85 26.36
N GLN A 498 19.51 -14.94 26.39
CA GLN A 498 18.94 -15.55 25.19
C GLN A 498 17.44 -15.67 25.34
N LYS A 499 16.71 -15.33 24.28
CA LYS A 499 15.26 -15.35 24.24
C LYS A 499 14.77 -15.95 22.91
N THR A 500 13.74 -16.77 22.99
CA THR A 500 13.03 -17.31 21.82
C THR A 500 11.53 -17.07 21.97
N ASP A 501 10.98 -16.24 21.09
CA ASP A 501 9.54 -16.01 21.00
C ASP A 501 8.93 -16.81 19.85
N ARG A 502 7.67 -17.20 20.04
CA ARG A 502 6.88 -17.89 19.03
C ARG A 502 5.51 -17.27 18.95
N PHE A 503 5.03 -17.14 17.74
CA PHE A 503 3.66 -16.72 17.47
C PHE A 503 3.07 -17.61 16.38
N ALA A 504 1.85 -18.08 16.58
CA ALA A 504 1.09 -18.81 15.58
C ALA A 504 -0.31 -18.22 15.49
N SER A 505 -0.83 -18.10 14.29
CA SER A 505 -2.18 -17.62 14.01
C SER A 505 -2.82 -18.51 12.96
N VAL A 506 -4.08 -18.87 13.16
CA VAL A 506 -4.93 -19.50 12.15
C VAL A 506 -6.21 -18.69 12.05
N TYR A 507 -6.62 -18.34 10.84
CA TYR A 507 -7.76 -17.47 10.62
C TYR A 507 -8.66 -17.90 9.47
N LEU A 508 -9.93 -17.53 9.61
CA LEU A 508 -10.96 -17.61 8.58
C LEU A 508 -11.77 -16.32 8.62
N GLN A 509 -11.94 -15.67 7.48
CA GLN A 509 -12.71 -14.46 7.30
C GLN A 509 -13.58 -14.58 6.05
N ASP A 510 -14.79 -14.05 6.10
CA ASP A 510 -15.73 -14.03 4.98
C ASP A 510 -16.26 -12.60 4.82
N ILE A 511 -16.20 -12.10 3.58
CA ILE A 511 -16.83 -10.85 3.16
C ILE A 511 -18.05 -11.24 2.32
N TRP A 512 -19.23 -11.02 2.88
CA TRP A 512 -20.50 -11.41 2.29
C TRP A 512 -21.28 -10.18 1.81
N GLU A 513 -21.46 -10.07 0.51
CA GLU A 513 -22.38 -9.12 -0.11
C GLU A 513 -23.83 -9.60 0.04
N ALA A 514 -24.39 -9.46 1.25
CA ALA A 514 -25.74 -9.92 1.59
C ALA A 514 -26.83 -9.27 0.73
N SER A 515 -26.61 -8.03 0.29
CA SER A 515 -27.44 -7.32 -0.70
C SER A 515 -26.64 -6.16 -1.31
N PRO A 516 -27.11 -5.53 -2.40
CA PRO A 516 -26.46 -4.32 -2.94
C PRO A 516 -26.31 -3.18 -1.92
N LEU A 517 -27.12 -3.16 -0.86
CA LEU A 517 -27.07 -2.14 0.19
C LEU A 517 -26.25 -2.57 1.42
N VAL A 518 -25.92 -3.86 1.58
CA VAL A 518 -25.32 -4.39 2.82
C VAL A 518 -24.24 -5.40 2.50
N THR A 519 -23.01 -5.12 2.93
CA THR A 519 -21.91 -6.08 3.02
C THR A 519 -21.67 -6.40 4.49
N VAL A 520 -21.57 -7.69 4.83
CA VAL A 520 -21.23 -8.17 6.18
C VAL A 520 -19.86 -8.80 6.13
N GLU A 521 -19.04 -8.52 7.13
CA GLU A 521 -17.70 -9.09 7.25
C GLU A 521 -17.57 -9.76 8.61
N ALA A 522 -17.13 -11.02 8.63
CA ALA A 522 -16.93 -11.77 9.85
C ALA A 522 -15.65 -12.58 9.77
N GLY A 523 -14.81 -12.49 10.80
CA GLY A 523 -13.54 -13.18 10.90
C GLY A 523 -13.32 -13.79 12.28
N LEU A 524 -12.58 -14.88 12.32
CA LEU A 524 -12.16 -15.54 13.54
C LEU A 524 -10.69 -15.89 13.45
N TYR A 525 -9.92 -15.43 14.44
CA TYR A 525 -8.50 -15.72 14.60
C TYR A 525 -8.29 -16.57 15.85
N LEU A 526 -7.47 -17.61 15.71
CA LEU A 526 -6.94 -18.41 16.80
C LEU A 526 -5.44 -18.10 16.90
N ASP A 527 -5.09 -17.29 17.88
CA ASP A 527 -3.72 -16.80 18.08
C ASP A 527 -3.09 -17.47 19.29
N MET A 528 -1.83 -17.86 19.15
CA MET A 528 -1.00 -18.46 20.20
C MET A 528 0.29 -17.65 20.27
N ILE A 529 0.58 -17.10 21.44
CA ILE A 529 1.81 -16.34 21.67
C ILE A 529 2.58 -16.97 22.82
N ARG A 530 3.89 -17.10 22.64
CA ARG A 530 4.82 -17.46 23.71
C ARG A 530 6.02 -16.55 23.68
N THR A 531 6.26 -15.87 24.79
CA THR A 531 7.32 -14.89 24.96
C THR A 531 8.18 -15.24 26.16
N GLN A 532 9.51 -15.22 26.00
CA GLN A 532 10.45 -15.49 27.10
C GLN A 532 11.07 -14.19 27.62
N SER A 533 11.53 -14.17 28.87
CA SER A 533 12.36 -13.07 29.39
C SER A 533 13.79 -13.18 28.84
N ILE A 534 14.43 -12.05 28.52
CA ILE A 534 15.89 -12.02 28.26
C ILE A 534 16.71 -12.10 29.56
N TYR A 535 16.08 -11.83 30.72
CA TYR A 535 16.75 -11.69 32.01
C TYR A 535 16.62 -12.95 32.88
N THR A 536 15.54 -13.70 32.70
CA THR A 536 15.18 -14.85 33.55
C THR A 536 14.67 -16.02 32.70
N THR A 537 14.40 -17.16 33.34
CA THR A 537 13.73 -18.30 32.69
C THR A 537 12.21 -18.16 32.65
N ALA A 538 11.66 -17.00 33.02
CA ALA A 538 10.22 -16.76 32.99
C ALA A 538 9.69 -16.71 31.56
N GLU A 539 8.48 -17.21 31.36
CA GLU A 539 7.79 -17.22 30.08
C GLU A 539 6.33 -16.78 30.27
N LEU A 540 5.80 -16.08 29.27
CA LEU A 540 4.39 -15.77 29.10
C LEU A 540 3.87 -16.59 27.92
N GLU A 541 2.76 -17.29 28.10
CA GLU A 541 2.09 -18.05 27.06
C GLU A 541 0.59 -17.79 27.14
N ASP A 542 -0.02 -17.46 26.00
CA ASP A 542 -1.45 -17.22 25.90
C ASP A 542 -2.02 -17.81 24.60
N GLU A 543 -3.23 -18.34 24.70
CA GLU A 543 -4.02 -18.87 23.59
C GLU A 543 -5.34 -18.10 23.54
N MET A 544 -5.59 -17.44 22.41
CA MET A 544 -6.67 -16.48 22.31
C MET A 544 -7.55 -16.73 21.10
N ILE A 545 -8.84 -16.47 21.30
CA ILE A 545 -9.80 -16.31 20.22
C ILE A 545 -10.02 -14.81 20.00
N ASN A 546 -9.81 -14.38 18.76
CA ASN A 546 -9.85 -12.98 18.35
C ASN A 546 -10.90 -12.80 17.24
N PRO A 547 -12.16 -12.53 17.62
CA PRO A 547 -13.24 -12.33 16.65
C PRO A 547 -13.13 -10.96 15.99
N ARG A 548 -13.61 -10.88 14.75
CA ARG A 548 -13.73 -9.67 13.95
C ARG A 548 -15.11 -9.63 13.32
N PHE A 549 -15.76 -8.48 13.37
CA PHE A 549 -17.07 -8.30 12.78
C PHE A 549 -17.21 -6.89 12.23
N GLY A 550 -17.81 -6.76 11.05
CA GLY A 550 -18.12 -5.48 10.46
C GLY A 550 -19.31 -5.52 9.51
N VAL A 551 -19.88 -4.34 9.27
CA VAL A 551 -20.99 -4.13 8.35
C VAL A 551 -20.73 -2.86 7.56
N ILE A 552 -20.84 -2.94 6.24
CA ILE A 552 -20.89 -1.79 5.34
C ILE A 552 -22.33 -1.65 4.85
N PHE A 553 -22.98 -0.55 5.19
CA PHE A 553 -24.34 -0.21 4.76
C PHE A 553 -24.30 0.96 3.78
N ARG A 554 -24.81 0.75 2.56
CA ARG A 554 -24.86 1.70 1.45
C ARG A 554 -26.32 2.02 1.10
N PRO A 555 -27.01 2.92 1.84
CA PRO A 555 -28.40 3.25 1.54
C PRO A 555 -28.60 3.97 0.20
N SER A 556 -27.53 4.53 -0.37
CA SER A 556 -27.48 5.22 -1.66
C SER A 556 -26.08 5.07 -2.26
N ASP A 557 -25.89 5.54 -3.50
CA ASP A 557 -24.57 5.57 -4.15
C ASP A 557 -23.64 6.64 -3.54
N THR A 558 -24.18 7.55 -2.71
CA THR A 558 -23.45 8.68 -2.11
C THR A 558 -23.14 8.47 -0.64
N ASP A 559 -23.92 7.67 0.08
CA ASP A 559 -23.80 7.47 1.52
C ASP A 559 -23.30 6.07 1.84
N ARG A 560 -22.27 5.98 2.69
CA ARG A 560 -21.75 4.72 3.21
C ARG A 560 -21.58 4.79 4.72
N PHE A 561 -22.05 3.78 5.43
CA PHE A 561 -21.83 3.59 6.86
C PHE A 561 -20.99 2.33 7.07
N ARG A 562 -19.93 2.43 7.86
CA ARG A 562 -19.06 1.32 8.23
C ARG A 562 -19.11 1.15 9.74
N LEU A 563 -19.51 -0.01 10.20
CA LEU A 563 -19.41 -0.41 11.59
C LEU A 563 -18.38 -1.53 11.66
N ALA A 564 -17.41 -1.43 12.56
CA ALA A 564 -16.43 -2.48 12.79
C ALA A 564 -16.22 -2.67 14.30
N ALA A 565 -16.04 -3.91 14.72
CA ALA A 565 -15.63 -4.27 16.06
C ALA A 565 -14.76 -5.52 16.00
N PHE A 566 -13.57 -5.45 16.59
CA PHE A 566 -12.60 -6.52 16.47
C PHE A 566 -11.63 -6.56 17.65
N ARG A 567 -11.04 -7.74 17.83
CA ARG A 567 -9.92 -7.97 18.75
C ARG A 567 -8.73 -8.51 17.97
N TYR A 568 -7.52 -8.08 18.31
CA TYR A 568 -6.29 -8.58 17.68
C TYR A 568 -5.11 -8.60 18.65
N VAL A 569 -4.12 -9.42 18.32
CA VAL A 569 -2.80 -9.44 18.96
C VAL A 569 -1.77 -8.89 17.98
N VAL A 570 -0.90 -8.00 18.45
CA VAL A 570 0.20 -7.47 17.65
C VAL A 570 1.38 -8.46 17.72
N PRO A 571 1.75 -9.15 16.64
CA PRO A 571 2.91 -10.05 16.64
C PRO A 571 4.21 -9.25 16.50
N ASN A 572 5.34 -9.94 16.51
CA ASN A 572 6.65 -9.31 16.30
C ASN A 572 6.97 -9.06 14.80
N THR A 573 6.16 -9.55 13.87
CA THR A 573 6.32 -9.32 12.42
C THR A 573 5.38 -8.23 11.91
N MET A 574 5.93 -7.28 11.14
CA MET A 574 5.18 -6.17 10.54
C MET A 574 4.67 -6.47 9.12
N GLU A 575 5.23 -7.50 8.45
CA GLU A 575 4.91 -7.85 7.08
C GLU A 575 3.93 -9.03 7.07
N ARG A 576 2.63 -8.73 7.04
CA ARG A 576 1.55 -9.72 7.14
C ARG A 576 0.67 -9.72 5.89
N ILE A 577 0.15 -10.89 5.51
CA ILE A 577 -0.76 -11.05 4.36
C ILE A 577 -2.17 -11.49 4.77
N ASP A 578 -2.45 -11.64 6.06
CA ASP A 578 -3.82 -11.82 6.55
C ASP A 578 -4.62 -10.52 6.42
N PRO A 579 -5.96 -10.57 6.42
CA PRO A 579 -6.78 -9.37 6.35
C PRO A 579 -6.39 -8.35 7.41
N ILE A 580 -6.13 -7.12 6.97
CA ILE A 580 -5.70 -6.02 7.83
C ILE A 580 -6.79 -4.98 8.09
N ASP A 581 -8.01 -5.25 7.64
CA ASP A 581 -9.16 -4.37 7.82
C ASP A 581 -10.43 -5.17 8.15
N VAL A 582 -11.41 -4.49 8.72
CA VAL A 582 -12.76 -5.01 8.96
C VAL A 582 -13.77 -3.94 8.56
N ALA A 583 -14.63 -4.22 7.58
CA ALA A 583 -15.56 -3.27 6.95
C ALA A 583 -14.90 -1.99 6.39
N GLY A 584 -13.60 -2.03 6.10
CA GLY A 584 -12.79 -0.91 5.66
C GLY A 584 -12.13 -0.11 6.78
N VAL A 585 -12.28 -0.54 8.04
CA VAL A 585 -11.54 0.02 9.18
C VAL A 585 -10.24 -0.77 9.35
N PRO A 586 -9.07 -0.15 9.18
CA PRO A 586 -7.80 -0.85 9.35
C PRO A 586 -7.63 -1.35 10.80
N VAL A 587 -6.95 -2.48 10.96
CA VAL A 587 -6.54 -3.02 12.27
C VAL A 587 -5.12 -2.54 12.63
N TYR A 588 -4.62 -2.89 13.82
CA TYR A 588 -3.29 -2.52 14.32
C TYR A 588 -3.05 -1.02 14.53
N ARG A 589 -4.01 -0.29 15.11
CA ARG A 589 -3.82 1.10 15.54
C ARG A 589 -2.77 1.22 16.66
N SER A 590 -2.64 0.20 17.49
CA SER A 590 -1.49 0.02 18.41
C SER A 590 -0.45 -0.90 17.77
N ALA A 591 0.83 -0.53 17.87
CA ALA A 591 1.96 -1.29 17.34
C ALA A 591 2.86 -1.88 18.45
N VAL A 592 2.42 -1.89 19.72
CA VAL A 592 3.18 -2.55 20.79
C VAL A 592 3.11 -4.06 20.58
N VAL A 593 4.24 -4.67 20.21
CA VAL A 593 4.38 -6.12 20.07
C VAL A 593 3.94 -6.83 21.35
N GLY A 594 3.12 -7.87 21.21
CA GLY A 594 2.55 -8.66 22.30
C GLY A 594 1.27 -8.07 22.90
N SER A 595 0.87 -6.84 22.52
CA SER A 595 -0.36 -6.24 23.04
C SER A 595 -1.60 -6.90 22.47
N VAL A 596 -2.64 -6.94 23.30
CA VAL A 596 -3.98 -7.43 22.95
C VAL A 596 -4.90 -6.22 22.89
N THR A 597 -5.38 -5.89 21.71
CA THR A 597 -6.24 -4.71 21.50
C THR A 597 -7.67 -5.12 21.16
N LYS A 598 -8.63 -4.40 21.73
CA LYS A 598 -10.05 -4.41 21.33
C LYS A 598 -10.38 -3.03 20.76
N GLU A 599 -10.99 -2.99 19.58
CA GLU A 599 -11.29 -1.74 18.87
C GLU A 599 -12.71 -1.82 18.29
N ALA A 600 -13.39 -0.67 18.27
CA ALA A 600 -14.69 -0.50 17.64
C ALA A 600 -14.81 0.89 17.01
N ASP A 601 -15.32 0.93 15.78
CA ASP A 601 -15.39 2.11 14.94
C ASP A 601 -16.75 2.21 14.26
N LEU A 602 -17.25 3.44 14.15
CA LEU A 602 -18.39 3.80 13.32
C LEU A 602 -17.98 4.96 12.42
N VAL A 603 -18.05 4.74 11.10
CA VAL A 603 -17.70 5.74 10.09
C VAL A 603 -18.89 5.99 9.19
N TRP A 604 -19.19 7.26 8.93
CA TRP A 604 -20.09 7.70 7.87
C TRP A 604 -19.29 8.44 6.80
N GLU A 605 -19.45 8.03 5.55
CA GLU A 605 -18.89 8.67 4.38
C GLU A 605 -20.03 9.22 3.53
N HIS A 606 -19.87 10.43 3.01
CA HIS A 606 -20.80 11.05 2.08
C HIS A 606 -20.06 11.66 0.88
N GLU A 607 -20.50 11.32 -0.32
CA GLU A 607 -19.90 11.74 -1.58
C GLU A 607 -20.84 12.66 -2.37
N TRP A 608 -20.39 13.90 -2.59
CA TRP A 608 -20.97 14.83 -3.56
C TRP A 608 -20.16 14.80 -4.86
N LYS A 609 -20.72 15.36 -5.93
CA LYS A 609 -20.04 15.43 -7.24
C LYS A 609 -18.62 16.04 -7.23
N LYS A 610 -18.34 16.98 -6.32
CA LYS A 610 -17.03 17.66 -6.19
C LYS A 610 -16.53 17.72 -4.73
N ALA A 611 -17.10 16.93 -3.83
CA ALA A 611 -16.69 16.93 -2.44
C ALA A 611 -16.94 15.56 -1.82
N PHE A 612 -16.21 15.24 -0.77
CA PHE A 612 -16.33 14.01 -0.01
C PHE A 612 -16.11 14.33 1.46
N SER A 613 -16.91 13.74 2.36
CA SER A 613 -16.68 13.84 3.79
C SER A 613 -16.68 12.46 4.43
N SER A 614 -15.79 12.27 5.39
CA SER A 614 -15.76 11.12 6.29
C SER A 614 -15.89 11.63 7.72
N ILE A 615 -16.77 11.03 8.51
CA ILE A 615 -16.96 11.32 9.94
C ILE A 615 -16.90 9.98 10.67
N GLY A 616 -15.96 9.86 11.61
CA GLY A 616 -15.71 8.65 12.37
C GLY A 616 -15.77 8.90 13.87
N VAL A 617 -16.23 7.89 14.61
CA VAL A 617 -16.00 7.78 16.05
C VAL A 617 -15.39 6.41 16.33
N PHE A 618 -14.43 6.37 17.25
CA PHE A 618 -13.71 5.14 17.57
C PHE A 618 -13.41 5.05 19.05
N CYS A 619 -13.23 3.82 19.52
CA CYS A 619 -12.66 3.54 20.82
C CYS A 619 -11.81 2.28 20.76
N PHE A 620 -10.70 2.28 21.48
CA PHE A 620 -9.92 1.07 21.67
C PHE A 620 -9.33 0.97 23.07
N GLU A 621 -9.09 -0.28 23.49
CA GLU A 621 -8.43 -0.65 24.74
C GLU A 621 -7.30 -1.63 24.39
N SER A 622 -6.08 -1.33 24.84
CA SER A 622 -4.90 -2.14 24.60
C SER A 622 -4.33 -2.60 25.93
N ASP A 623 -4.31 -3.92 26.15
CA ASP A 623 -3.67 -4.59 27.27
C ASP A 623 -2.25 -5.02 26.85
N ILE A 624 -1.24 -4.63 27.62
CA ILE A 624 0.17 -4.97 27.38
C ILE A 624 0.65 -5.80 28.57
N GLU A 625 1.04 -7.04 28.32
CA GLU A 625 1.71 -7.89 29.31
C GLU A 625 3.18 -8.03 28.95
N SER A 626 4.06 -7.79 29.93
CA SER A 626 5.51 -7.92 29.76
C SER A 626 6.15 -8.54 31.00
N LEU A 627 7.36 -9.07 30.85
CA LEU A 627 8.15 -9.62 31.95
C LEU A 627 9.21 -8.61 32.37
N ASP A 628 9.26 -8.26 33.65
CA ASP A 628 10.32 -7.42 34.21
C ASP A 628 11.67 -8.16 34.33
N ARG A 629 12.68 -7.48 34.87
CA ARG A 629 14.02 -8.06 35.08
C ARG A 629 14.04 -9.20 36.09
N GLN A 630 13.04 -9.30 36.95
CA GLN A 630 12.88 -10.36 37.95
C GLN A 630 11.96 -11.49 37.46
N GLY A 631 11.36 -11.34 36.26
CA GLY A 631 10.43 -12.31 35.68
C GLY A 631 9.00 -12.17 36.20
N PHE A 632 8.65 -11.07 36.87
CA PHE A 632 7.26 -10.76 37.21
C PHE A 632 6.53 -10.18 36.01
N VAL A 633 5.22 -10.49 35.94
CA VAL A 633 4.34 -9.98 34.90
C VAL A 633 3.95 -8.55 35.25
N LEU A 634 4.34 -7.60 34.41
CA LEU A 634 3.84 -6.24 34.40
C LEU A 634 2.65 -6.17 33.45
N LYS A 635 1.58 -5.54 33.91
CA LYS A 635 0.39 -5.28 33.10
C LYS A 635 0.23 -3.77 32.96
N ASP A 636 0.20 -3.31 31.72
CA ASP A 636 -0.19 -1.94 31.39
C ASP A 636 -1.46 -1.96 30.54
N ARG A 637 -2.27 -0.92 30.69
CA ARG A 637 -3.52 -0.75 29.97
C ARG A 637 -3.67 0.69 29.52
N ALA A 638 -3.88 0.84 28.22
CA ALA A 638 -4.22 2.12 27.60
C ALA A 638 -5.64 2.07 27.03
N ARG A 639 -6.38 3.16 27.22
CA ARG A 639 -7.75 3.34 26.72
C ARG A 639 -7.82 4.64 25.93
N VAL A 640 -8.40 4.57 24.73
CA VAL A 640 -8.54 5.73 23.86
C VAL A 640 -9.96 5.80 23.33
N LYS A 641 -10.52 7.00 23.35
CA LYS A 641 -11.78 7.33 22.66
C LYS A 641 -11.54 8.53 21.77
N GLY A 642 -12.09 8.52 20.58
CA GLY A 642 -11.87 9.61 19.64
C GLY A 642 -12.99 9.81 18.65
N ALA A 643 -12.92 10.97 18.00
CA ALA A 643 -13.78 11.33 16.89
C ALA A 643 -12.94 12.04 15.84
N GLU A 644 -13.22 11.78 14.58
CA GLU A 644 -12.53 12.39 13.46
C GLU A 644 -13.52 12.82 12.37
N GLN A 645 -13.17 13.89 11.67
CA GLN A 645 -13.87 14.34 10.49
C GLN A 645 -12.87 14.86 9.49
N GLU A 646 -13.05 14.48 8.22
CA GLU A 646 -12.35 15.09 7.10
C GLU A 646 -13.34 15.50 6.01
N LEU A 647 -13.07 16.64 5.38
CA LEU A 647 -13.76 17.18 4.22
C LEU A 647 -12.74 17.38 3.11
N ASN A 648 -12.96 16.72 1.98
CA ASN A 648 -12.19 16.86 0.76
C ASN A 648 -13.04 17.55 -0.31
N ILE A 649 -12.51 18.57 -0.97
CA ILE A 649 -13.23 19.37 -1.97
C ILE A 649 -12.35 19.48 -3.22
N LEU A 650 -12.88 19.05 -4.36
CA LEU A 650 -12.34 19.38 -5.68
C LEU A 650 -12.76 20.82 -6.04
N ALA A 651 -12.01 21.79 -5.53
CA ALA A 651 -12.32 23.22 -5.67
C ALA A 651 -12.24 23.68 -7.12
N LEU A 652 -11.24 23.20 -7.86
CA LEU A 652 -11.05 23.40 -9.29
C LEU A 652 -10.68 22.06 -9.93
N ASP A 653 -10.72 21.97 -11.26
CA ASP A 653 -10.35 20.74 -11.98
C ASP A 653 -8.85 20.38 -11.83
N TRP A 654 -8.07 21.24 -11.18
CA TRP A 654 -6.64 21.05 -10.89
C TRP A 654 -6.27 21.40 -9.44
N ALA A 655 -7.23 21.69 -8.56
CA ALA A 655 -6.96 22.06 -7.18
C ALA A 655 -7.91 21.37 -6.20
N GLY A 656 -7.32 20.72 -5.18
CA GLY A 656 -8.02 20.13 -4.06
C GLY A 656 -7.84 20.96 -2.79
N ILE A 657 -8.87 20.97 -1.96
CA ILE A 657 -8.82 21.50 -0.58
C ILE A 657 -9.19 20.34 0.35
N ALA A 658 -8.39 20.12 1.38
CA ALA A 658 -8.73 19.19 2.45
C ALA A 658 -8.75 19.93 3.79
N ALA A 659 -9.72 19.62 4.63
CA ALA A 659 -9.79 20.12 5.98
C ALA A 659 -10.21 18.99 6.91
N GLY A 660 -9.51 18.82 8.02
CA GLY A 660 -9.78 17.75 8.96
C GLY A 660 -9.68 18.19 10.41
N TYR A 661 -10.37 17.47 11.27
CA TYR A 661 -10.32 17.61 12.72
C TYR A 661 -10.36 16.23 13.38
N ARG A 662 -9.51 16.02 14.38
CA ARG A 662 -9.46 14.80 15.18
C ARG A 662 -9.36 15.17 16.65
N PHE A 663 -10.17 14.51 17.47
CA PHE A 663 -10.14 14.56 18.92
C PHE A 663 -9.79 13.17 19.47
N MET A 664 -8.94 13.12 20.49
CA MET A 664 -8.63 11.90 21.23
C MET A 664 -8.59 12.19 22.73
N ASP A 665 -9.12 11.25 23.51
CA ASP A 665 -9.06 11.21 24.96
C ASP A 665 -8.29 9.95 25.34
N ILE A 666 -7.12 10.12 25.97
CA ILE A 666 -6.13 9.06 26.19
C ILE A 666 -5.94 8.88 27.69
N GLU A 667 -6.20 7.67 28.19
CA GLU A 667 -5.99 7.26 29.57
C GLU A 667 -5.01 6.06 29.63
N ASN A 668 -4.07 6.08 30.57
CA ASN A 668 -3.13 4.99 30.84
C ASN A 668 -3.08 4.67 32.34
N ASP A 669 -3.36 3.40 32.68
CA ASP A 669 -3.50 2.97 34.07
C ASP A 669 -2.17 2.96 34.85
N THR A 670 -1.02 2.74 34.18
CA THR A 670 0.30 2.66 34.84
C THR A 670 1.15 3.90 34.68
N ALA A 671 0.80 4.78 33.74
CA ALA A 671 1.48 6.03 33.46
C ALA A 671 0.47 7.20 33.37
N PRO A 672 -0.27 7.50 34.46
CA PRO A 672 -1.30 8.54 34.47
C PRO A 672 -0.75 9.94 34.15
N GLN A 673 0.56 10.17 34.29
CA GLN A 673 1.23 11.39 33.83
C GLN A 673 1.19 11.59 32.31
N LYS A 674 0.82 10.57 31.53
CA LYS A 674 0.63 10.65 30.08
C LYS A 674 -0.82 10.92 29.68
N ASP A 675 -1.75 10.90 30.63
CA ASP A 675 -3.18 11.11 30.39
C ASP A 675 -3.41 12.53 29.87
N ARG A 676 -4.20 12.62 28.79
CA ARG A 676 -4.37 13.87 28.05
C ARG A 676 -5.53 13.80 27.07
N LYS A 677 -6.01 14.99 26.72
CA LYS A 677 -6.87 15.22 25.55
C LYS A 677 -6.08 15.86 24.44
N GLU A 678 -6.28 15.37 23.23
CA GLU A 678 -5.64 15.90 22.04
C GLU A 678 -6.67 16.42 21.05
N HIS A 679 -6.40 17.62 20.56
CA HIS A 679 -7.13 18.22 19.45
C HIS A 679 -6.17 18.46 18.31
N GLN A 680 -6.49 17.97 17.12
CA GLN A 680 -5.71 18.22 15.92
C GLN A 680 -6.64 18.69 14.81
N ALA A 681 -6.27 19.79 14.15
CA ALA A 681 -6.97 20.31 13.00
C ALA A 681 -5.98 20.61 11.88
N PHE A 682 -6.40 20.44 10.64
CA PHE A 682 -5.62 20.91 9.50
C PHE A 682 -6.49 21.48 8.40
N VAL A 683 -5.91 22.37 7.60
CA VAL A 683 -6.45 22.80 6.32
C VAL A 683 -5.31 22.82 5.32
N SER A 684 -5.53 22.21 4.16
CA SER A 684 -4.56 22.17 3.07
C SER A 684 -5.21 22.54 1.75
N ILE A 685 -4.39 23.12 0.87
CA ILE A 685 -4.69 23.29 -0.55
C ILE A 685 -3.56 22.67 -1.35
N THR A 686 -3.92 21.85 -2.33
CA THR A 686 -2.97 21.22 -3.24
C THR A 686 -3.39 21.52 -4.67
N CYS A 687 -2.45 22.03 -5.46
CA CYS A 687 -2.65 22.41 -6.85
C CYS A 687 -1.78 21.53 -7.74
N ASN A 688 -2.36 20.97 -8.80
CA ASN A 688 -1.66 20.21 -9.85
C ASN A 688 -2.14 20.71 -11.22
N HIS A 689 -1.51 21.76 -11.73
CA HIS A 689 -1.95 22.48 -12.92
C HIS A 689 -1.54 21.75 -14.22
N PRO A 690 -2.35 21.81 -15.29
CA PRO A 690 -2.04 21.15 -16.57
C PRO A 690 -0.71 21.57 -17.23
N THR A 691 -0.17 22.74 -16.87
CA THR A 691 1.15 23.18 -17.35
C THR A 691 2.32 22.41 -16.72
N GLY A 692 2.07 21.55 -15.73
CA GLY A 692 3.10 20.84 -14.96
C GLY A 692 3.51 21.56 -13.67
N LEU A 693 3.01 22.77 -13.41
CA LEU A 693 3.21 23.43 -12.11
C LEU A 693 2.34 22.76 -11.05
N PHE A 694 2.93 22.46 -9.90
CA PHE A 694 2.21 21.94 -8.75
C PHE A 694 2.73 22.57 -7.45
N GLY A 695 1.94 22.45 -6.40
CA GLY A 695 2.33 22.92 -5.08
C GLY A 695 1.28 22.60 -4.04
N SER A 696 1.69 22.65 -2.79
CA SER A 696 0.80 22.46 -1.64
C SER A 696 1.10 23.50 -0.57
N LEU A 697 0.06 23.81 0.21
CA LEU A 697 0.18 24.57 1.45
C LEU A 697 -0.72 23.89 2.47
N CYS A 698 -0.18 23.52 3.62
CA CYS A 698 -0.90 22.90 4.71
C CYS A 698 -0.64 23.68 6.00
N GLN A 699 -1.70 24.00 6.73
CA GLN A 699 -1.64 24.49 8.09
C GLN A 699 -2.21 23.42 9.01
N THR A 700 -1.40 22.97 9.96
CA THR A 700 -1.81 22.06 11.03
C THR A 700 -1.77 22.80 12.36
N PHE A 701 -2.78 22.57 13.18
CA PHE A 701 -2.87 22.96 14.57
C PHE A 701 -3.02 21.71 15.42
N ARG A 702 -2.26 21.62 16.51
CA ARG A 702 -2.42 20.57 17.53
C ARG A 702 -2.41 21.21 18.91
N TYR A 703 -3.29 20.75 19.77
CA TYR A 703 -3.36 21.14 21.18
C TYR A 703 -3.36 19.88 22.04
N LEU A 704 -2.42 19.83 22.98
CA LEU A 704 -2.29 18.80 23.99
C LEU A 704 -2.73 19.42 25.33
N ASP A 705 -3.83 18.91 25.87
CA ASP A 705 -4.40 19.28 27.18
C ASP A 705 -4.04 18.16 28.16
N MET A 706 -3.06 18.43 29.03
CA MET A 706 -2.46 17.40 29.90
C MET A 706 -3.25 17.29 31.21
N ASP A 707 -3.61 16.08 31.65
CA ASP A 707 -4.39 15.93 32.88
C ASP A 707 -3.56 16.19 34.16
N ILE A 708 -2.24 15.94 34.10
CA ILE A 708 -1.31 16.16 35.21
C ILE A 708 -0.34 17.31 34.89
N HIS A 709 -0.76 18.53 35.22
CA HIS A 709 0.02 19.76 35.00
C HIS A 709 1.26 19.91 35.89
N THR A 710 1.45 19.06 36.90
CA THR A 710 2.63 19.14 37.78
C THR A 710 3.90 18.62 37.12
N ILE A 711 3.76 17.84 36.04
CA ILE A 711 4.86 17.22 35.33
C ILE A 711 4.98 17.82 33.91
N TYR A 712 3.86 18.08 33.25
CA TYR A 712 3.82 18.57 31.87
C TYR A 712 2.83 19.71 31.66
N ASP A 713 3.28 20.76 30.98
CA ASP A 713 2.42 21.85 30.54
C ASP A 713 1.63 21.47 29.29
N ASP A 714 0.50 22.15 29.10
CA ASP A 714 -0.25 22.14 27.86
C ASP A 714 0.59 22.65 26.68
N GLU A 715 0.45 22.01 25.52
CA GLU A 715 1.23 22.35 24.33
C GLU A 715 0.33 22.82 23.17
N LYS A 716 0.65 23.97 22.57
CA LYS A 716 -0.04 24.52 21.40
C LYS A 716 0.89 24.59 20.20
N ILE A 717 0.67 23.71 19.25
CA ILE A 717 1.55 23.51 18.10
C ILE A 717 0.87 24.03 16.84
N TRP A 718 1.51 24.99 16.18
CA TRP A 718 1.13 25.44 14.83
C TRP A 718 2.22 25.05 13.85
N VAL A 719 1.90 24.26 12.83
CA VAL A 719 2.89 23.91 11.81
C VAL A 719 2.36 24.23 10.42
N THR A 720 3.18 24.92 9.63
CA THR A 720 2.84 25.28 8.26
C THR A 720 3.85 24.65 7.32
N ASP A 721 3.36 23.89 6.36
CA ASP A 721 4.16 23.23 5.34
C ASP A 721 3.79 23.78 3.97
N ALA A 722 4.80 24.06 3.14
CA ALA A 722 4.56 24.48 1.77
C ALA A 722 5.51 23.79 0.81
N SER A 723 5.02 23.52 -0.39
CA SER A 723 5.83 23.04 -1.49
C SER A 723 5.43 23.70 -2.80
N VAL A 724 6.41 23.86 -3.68
CA VAL A 724 6.19 24.24 -5.08
C VAL A 724 7.11 23.41 -5.95
N GLY A 725 6.61 23.00 -7.10
CA GLY A 725 7.39 22.22 -8.03
C GLY A 725 6.90 22.34 -9.47
N TYR A 726 7.71 21.77 -10.35
CA TYR A 726 7.43 21.68 -11.76
C TYR A 726 7.73 20.28 -12.25
N ARG A 727 6.75 19.66 -12.90
CA ARG A 727 6.86 18.37 -13.57
C ARG A 727 7.28 18.61 -15.01
N PHE A 728 8.36 17.99 -15.44
CA PHE A 728 8.86 18.12 -16.78
C PHE A 728 7.88 17.49 -17.79
N PRO A 729 7.85 18.00 -19.05
CA PRO A 729 7.06 17.40 -20.12
C PRO A 729 7.35 15.89 -20.26
N ASP A 730 6.32 15.16 -20.69
CA ASP A 730 6.37 13.71 -20.83
C ASP A 730 6.82 12.97 -19.55
N LYS A 731 6.50 13.51 -18.36
CA LYS A 731 6.84 12.97 -17.04
C LYS A 731 8.31 12.51 -16.91
N ARG A 732 9.26 13.17 -17.60
CA ARG A 732 10.70 12.82 -17.55
C ARG A 732 11.38 13.12 -16.23
N GLY A 733 10.63 13.67 -15.27
CA GLY A 733 11.13 14.08 -13.97
C GLY A 733 10.33 15.22 -13.40
N ARG A 734 10.77 15.68 -12.23
CA ARG A 734 10.24 16.87 -11.54
C ARG A 734 11.32 17.50 -10.68
N ILE A 735 11.12 18.77 -10.39
CA ILE A 735 11.86 19.50 -9.37
C ILE A 735 10.87 20.05 -8.35
N THR A 736 11.20 19.93 -7.06
CA THR A 736 10.35 20.39 -5.96
C THR A 736 11.20 21.15 -4.94
N LEU A 737 10.72 22.31 -4.52
CA LEU A 737 11.20 23.01 -3.32
C LEU A 737 10.14 22.85 -2.24
N ALA A 738 10.49 22.22 -1.13
CA ALA A 738 9.62 22.05 0.03
C ALA A 738 10.21 22.80 1.24
N VAL A 739 9.33 23.44 2.00
CA VAL A 739 9.64 24.03 3.30
C VAL A 739 8.70 23.43 4.34
N ASN A 740 9.24 22.55 5.17
CA ASN A 740 8.51 21.97 6.28
C ASN A 740 8.67 22.88 7.50
N ASN A 741 7.57 23.16 8.19
CA ASN A 741 7.52 23.99 9.40
C ASN A 741 8.09 25.43 9.22
N ILE A 742 7.35 26.22 8.43
CA ILE A 742 7.74 27.59 8.05
C ILE A 742 7.84 28.54 9.24
N PHE A 743 7.03 28.39 10.30
CA PHE A 743 6.93 29.41 11.36
C PHE A 743 7.38 28.93 12.74
N ASN A 744 6.83 27.82 13.25
CA ASN A 744 6.97 27.46 14.66
C ASN A 744 8.22 26.63 14.94
N ARG A 745 9.24 27.26 15.53
CA ARG A 745 10.53 26.59 15.79
C ARG A 745 10.64 25.93 17.16
N HIS A 746 9.61 26.02 17.99
CA HIS A 746 9.69 25.58 19.38
C HIS A 746 8.35 24.95 19.77
N PHE A 747 8.34 23.63 19.90
CA PHE A 747 7.20 22.87 20.40
C PHE A 747 7.63 21.49 20.88
N ASN A 748 6.84 20.89 21.76
CA ASN A 748 7.04 19.53 22.27
C ASN A 748 6.02 18.56 21.64
N TRP A 749 6.48 17.52 20.95
CA TRP A 749 5.59 16.51 20.37
C TRP A 749 5.69 15.20 21.15
N ILE A 750 4.57 14.79 21.75
CA ILE A 750 4.50 13.55 22.52
C ILE A 750 4.21 12.37 21.58
N THR A 751 5.05 11.33 21.63
CA THR A 751 4.78 9.98 21.11
C THR A 751 4.93 8.97 22.25
N ASP A 752 4.17 7.89 22.23
CA ASP A 752 4.09 6.86 23.28
C ASP A 752 3.65 5.51 22.69
N ASP A 753 2.95 4.68 23.47
CA ASP A 753 2.41 3.37 23.07
C ASP A 753 1.04 3.46 22.37
N VAL A 754 0.48 4.67 22.29
CA VAL A 754 -0.79 4.99 21.63
C VAL A 754 -0.52 5.79 20.36
N ILE A 755 0.34 6.80 20.43
CA ILE A 755 0.71 7.66 19.29
C ILE A 755 2.17 7.40 18.96
N TYR A 756 2.46 6.84 17.79
CA TYR A 756 3.83 6.46 17.43
C TYR A 756 4.52 7.48 16.54
N THR A 757 3.74 8.28 15.81
CA THR A 757 4.26 9.25 14.84
C THR A 757 4.54 10.59 15.49
N GLY A 758 5.76 11.07 15.27
CA GLY A 758 6.30 12.28 15.86
C GLY A 758 6.56 13.37 14.84
N ARG A 759 6.55 14.64 15.29
CA ARG A 759 7.09 15.75 14.51
C ARG A 759 8.25 16.40 15.23
N ILE A 760 9.37 16.51 14.53
CA ILE A 760 10.58 17.17 15.05
C ILE A 760 10.40 18.69 14.93
N PRO A 761 10.76 19.48 15.96
CA PRO A 761 10.62 20.94 15.95
C PRO A 761 11.72 21.63 15.14
N GLU A 762 11.91 21.20 13.90
CA GLU A 762 12.88 21.78 12.97
C GLU A 762 12.21 22.38 11.75
N ARG A 763 12.86 23.38 11.15
CA ARG A 763 12.48 23.91 9.84
C ARG A 763 13.37 23.26 8.80
N GLU A 764 12.76 22.50 7.90
CA GLU A 764 13.47 21.86 6.79
C GLU A 764 13.19 22.61 5.50
N ILE A 765 14.25 22.85 4.73
CA ILE A 765 14.19 23.41 3.38
C ILE A 765 14.87 22.39 2.49
N LEU A 766 14.09 21.74 1.63
CA LEU A 766 14.51 20.63 0.81
C LEU A 766 14.31 20.99 -0.67
N LEU A 767 15.36 20.81 -1.47
CA LEU A 767 15.29 20.85 -2.93
C LEU A 767 15.48 19.42 -3.43
N THR A 768 14.44 18.88 -4.06
CA THR A 768 14.45 17.53 -4.63
C THR A 768 14.38 17.59 -6.15
N LEU A 769 15.27 16.86 -6.81
CA LEU A 769 15.26 16.61 -8.23
C LEU A 769 15.02 15.11 -8.48
N SER A 770 14.00 14.79 -9.27
CA SER A 770 13.72 13.45 -9.75
C SER A 770 13.81 13.44 -11.28
N LEU A 771 14.50 12.46 -11.83
CA LEU A 771 14.69 12.24 -13.27
C LEU A 771 14.36 10.80 -13.62
N VAL A 772 13.68 10.62 -14.76
CA VAL A 772 13.25 9.33 -15.32
C VAL A 772 13.87 9.21 -16.71
N PHE A 773 14.60 8.11 -16.95
CA PHE A 773 15.31 7.84 -18.21
C PHE A 773 14.78 6.61 -18.93
#